data_AF-A0A923DZG6-F1
#
_entry.id   AF-A0A923DZG6-F1
#
_cell.length_a   1.000
_cell.length_b   1.000
_cell.length_c   1.000
_cell.angle_alpha   90.00
_cell.angle_beta   90.00
_cell.angle_gamma   90.00
#
_symmetry.space_group_name_H-M   'P 1'
#
loop_
_entity.id
_entity.type
_entity.pdbx_description
1 polymer ?
#
loop_
_entity_poly.entity_id
_entity_poly.type
_entity_poly.pdbx_seq_one_letter_code
_entity_poly.pdbx_strand_id
1 'polypeptide(L)'
;MNYSKINNIVGWICFFIATLTYILTLEPSVSFWDCGEFIASALKMQVVHQPGAPLFLMIQRFFSIFAMGDVTKVAYFMNIGSAIASGATILFLFWTITALAKKVLIKANEEISTGNLISIMGAGAVGALAYTFSDSFWFSAVESEVYALSSLFTAIVFWAILKWEAIADEPRADKWLLFIAYIMGLSIGIHLLNLLTIPAIAFVYYFKKTAKPTTAGILKTFGIGVVILAVIQYGIIQYLVSAGAYFDLFFVNSLGLGFGTGVLFFALLLIGGLVWGIRHSIKHQKKILNLALLSTVLVIFGYASFAMIVIRAQAKPNLNNSDPDNAFSFLSYLNREQYGDRPLLVGPNYNSIPKYNEDGSNPINVPGGKTYRKGATKYEVAGIKSDHIYGENENFPDSIKRLQHEVLFPRMYDSDERYVKYYKDMMGFDDTHFPTFFDNVGFFARYQVGLMYMRYFMWNFVGRQNEVQGQGSLYEGRSLSGIKPIDALNLGDQTNLPPSITESTSYNRFFFLPLILGLLGAIWHFTRKPEDGGIIGLLFFCTGLAIVLYLNQKPLEPRERDYAYVGSFYAFAIWIGLGVLAIKEWVFKKLSAKNAAIGATVIALLCAPVIMASQGWDDHNRSTKMVAHDIAVSYMESCAPNAILFTYGDNDTYPLWYIQEVEGVRPDIRLVNLSLFDTDWYINGMRRKVHESEPLPITMKPSQYVAGERDVMYIKDLQIQGSVELKQIVDLLLSDNADDKVALIDGTKTNFLPTKNLKLTVNPQDVISTGTLPASELSRITPAMEWKFNKGYVTKGTLAMFDILAHNNWKRPVYFCSTVPSEQFNGLDNYLYNEGLALRLLPLKQDSIANTGEQPINLEPMYTHIMNKFKWGNVKNASYLDEQSADDVSIFNNMFNSLITGLIKQGRLDDAKKVVRKYDEVMPTKIYSIRTMMGVPTMAQNLYILGETEKANNLLKKSAEYIKKEMIYLSDVSKSKNQLIGGQNIQIGLMYGLEPMVKVAAQYKQTKLADELNKQYNDLYNGFSQFFGSAPQQ
;
A
#
# COMPACT_ATOMS: atom_id res chain seq x y z
N MET A 1 -21.39 -30.92 -32.77
CA MET A 1 -20.19 -30.11 -32.42
C MET A 1 -19.70 -30.55 -31.04
N ASN A 2 -18.40 -30.80 -30.85
CA ASN A 2 -17.86 -31.25 -29.55
C ASN A 2 -17.73 -30.06 -28.58
N TYR A 3 -18.63 -29.96 -27.60
CA TYR A 3 -18.63 -28.91 -26.58
C TYR A 3 -17.27 -28.73 -25.90
N SER A 4 -16.63 -29.83 -25.48
CA SER A 4 -15.35 -29.76 -24.76
C SER A 4 -14.26 -29.13 -25.61
N LYS A 5 -14.22 -29.44 -26.91
CA LYS A 5 -13.26 -28.84 -27.84
C LYS A 5 -13.47 -27.32 -27.96
N ILE A 6 -14.71 -26.89 -28.14
CA ILE A 6 -15.05 -25.47 -28.32
C ILE A 6 -14.83 -24.69 -27.03
N ASN A 7 -15.28 -25.23 -25.90
CA ASN A 7 -15.07 -24.65 -24.58
C ASN A 7 -13.58 -24.41 -24.28
N ASN A 8 -12.72 -25.37 -24.62
CA ASN A 8 -11.28 -25.20 -24.42
C ASN A 8 -10.69 -24.14 -25.35
N ILE A 9 -11.08 -24.12 -26.64
CA ILE A 9 -10.58 -23.13 -27.60
C ILE A 9 -10.98 -21.71 -27.19
N VAL A 10 -12.27 -21.48 -26.86
CA VAL A 10 -12.75 -20.14 -26.48
C VAL A 10 -12.10 -19.69 -25.17
N GLY A 11 -11.93 -20.59 -24.20
CA GLY A 11 -11.20 -20.26 -22.97
C GLY A 11 -9.77 -19.80 -23.25
N TRP A 12 -9.03 -20.52 -24.10
CA TRP A 12 -7.68 -20.11 -24.51
C TRP A 12 -7.66 -18.81 -25.31
N ILE A 13 -8.69 -18.52 -26.11
CA ILE A 13 -8.83 -17.21 -26.76
C ILE A 13 -8.96 -16.10 -25.71
N CYS A 14 -9.81 -16.28 -24.69
CA CYS A 14 -9.91 -15.32 -23.58
C CYS A 14 -8.58 -15.15 -22.84
N PHE A 15 -7.84 -16.25 -22.59
CA PHE A 15 -6.49 -16.20 -22.03
C PHE A 15 -5.54 -15.32 -22.86
N PHE A 16 -5.50 -15.53 -24.18
CA PHE A 16 -4.59 -14.77 -25.05
C PHE A 16 -5.00 -13.31 -25.18
N ILE A 17 -6.30 -13.00 -25.24
CA ILE A 17 -6.79 -11.62 -25.23
C ILE A 17 -6.34 -10.93 -23.94
N ALA A 18 -6.61 -11.52 -22.77
CA ALA A 18 -6.23 -10.94 -21.49
C ALA A 18 -4.72 -10.77 -21.34
N THR A 19 -3.95 -11.83 -21.61
CA THR A 19 -2.48 -11.79 -21.52
C THR A 19 -1.90 -10.73 -22.45
N LEU A 20 -2.39 -10.65 -23.69
CA LEU A 20 -1.92 -9.65 -24.65
C LEU A 20 -2.27 -8.23 -24.20
N THR A 21 -3.50 -7.99 -23.73
CA THR A 21 -3.90 -6.71 -23.14
C THR A 21 -2.93 -6.28 -22.04
N TYR A 22 -2.65 -7.16 -21.09
CA TYR A 22 -1.74 -6.86 -19.98
C TYR A 22 -0.31 -6.63 -20.45
N ILE A 23 0.20 -7.42 -21.40
CA ILE A 23 1.54 -7.20 -21.97
C ILE A 23 1.65 -5.88 -22.73
N LEU A 24 0.59 -5.47 -23.44
CA LEU A 24 0.58 -4.20 -24.17
C LEU A 24 0.49 -2.97 -23.26
N THR A 25 0.05 -3.16 -22.02
CA THR A 25 -0.20 -2.07 -21.06
C THR A 25 0.71 -2.11 -19.84
N LEU A 26 1.57 -3.12 -19.70
CA LEU A 26 2.40 -3.28 -18.51
C LEU A 26 3.48 -2.22 -18.36
N GLU A 27 3.86 -1.97 -17.10
CA GLU A 27 4.94 -1.04 -16.80
C GLU A 27 6.27 -1.66 -17.27
N PRO A 28 7.08 -0.97 -18.08
CA PRO A 28 8.28 -1.55 -18.69
C PRO A 28 9.40 -1.87 -17.69
N SER A 29 9.33 -1.32 -16.47
CA SER A 29 10.30 -1.54 -15.40
C SER A 29 9.58 -1.65 -14.04
N VAL A 30 10.29 -1.39 -12.95
CA VAL A 30 9.75 -1.35 -11.59
C VAL A 30 8.68 -0.26 -11.43
N SER A 31 7.58 -0.59 -10.76
CA SER A 31 6.55 0.37 -10.32
C SER A 31 6.75 0.76 -8.85
N PHE A 32 6.01 1.76 -8.38
CA PHE A 32 5.99 2.16 -6.97
C PHE A 32 5.43 1.06 -6.05
N TRP A 33 5.48 1.31 -4.73
CA TRP A 33 5.10 0.35 -3.69
C TRP A 33 5.97 -0.91 -3.71
N ASP A 34 5.39 -2.06 -3.33
CA ASP A 34 6.13 -3.27 -2.97
C ASP A 34 6.87 -3.93 -4.15
N CYS A 35 6.52 -3.59 -5.39
CA CYS A 35 7.11 -4.16 -6.61
C CYS A 35 8.64 -4.10 -6.63
N GLY A 36 9.26 -3.00 -6.19
CA GLY A 36 10.72 -2.88 -6.16
C GLY A 36 11.39 -3.88 -5.21
N GLU A 37 10.80 -4.08 -4.03
CA GLU A 37 11.26 -5.07 -3.05
C GLU A 37 11.02 -6.50 -3.56
N PHE A 38 9.84 -6.78 -4.11
CA PHE A 38 9.48 -8.09 -4.64
C PHE A 38 10.39 -8.52 -5.79
N ILE A 39 10.67 -7.64 -6.75
CA ILE A 39 11.54 -7.95 -7.89
C ILE A 39 12.99 -8.17 -7.41
N ALA A 40 13.52 -7.28 -6.57
CA ALA A 40 14.86 -7.41 -5.99
C ALA A 40 15.01 -8.71 -5.18
N SER A 41 13.98 -9.06 -4.41
CA SER A 41 13.97 -10.26 -3.58
C SER A 41 13.77 -11.53 -4.40
N ALA A 42 12.96 -11.50 -5.45
CA ALA A 42 12.77 -12.65 -6.32
C ALA A 42 14.07 -12.99 -7.07
N LEU A 43 14.76 -11.97 -7.63
CA LEU A 43 15.99 -12.17 -8.39
C LEU A 43 17.10 -12.84 -7.56
N LYS A 44 17.29 -12.37 -6.32
CA LYS A 44 18.37 -12.83 -5.42
C LYS A 44 17.91 -13.80 -4.33
N MET A 45 16.65 -14.24 -4.38
CA MET A 45 16.02 -15.07 -3.34
C MET A 45 16.19 -14.47 -1.95
N GLN A 46 15.77 -13.23 -1.75
CA GLN A 46 15.90 -12.50 -0.49
C GLN A 46 14.61 -12.57 0.34
N VAL A 47 14.56 -11.91 1.50
CA VAL A 47 13.41 -11.94 2.40
C VAL A 47 12.67 -10.59 2.36
N VAL A 48 11.46 -10.62 1.80
CA VAL A 48 10.53 -9.47 1.72
C VAL A 48 9.84 -9.19 3.07
N HIS A 49 9.10 -8.09 3.16
CA HIS A 49 8.28 -7.76 4.32
C HIS A 49 7.26 -8.85 4.71
N GLN A 50 6.79 -8.81 5.96
CA GLN A 50 5.95 -9.86 6.56
C GLN A 50 4.52 -9.91 5.97
N PRO A 51 3.92 -11.10 5.84
CA PRO A 51 4.40 -12.41 6.28
C PRO A 51 5.21 -13.14 5.20
N GLY A 52 5.73 -12.44 4.18
CA GLY A 52 6.49 -13.05 3.10
C GLY A 52 5.64 -13.68 1.99
N ALA A 53 6.26 -13.91 0.84
CA ALA A 53 5.63 -14.56 -0.32
C ALA A 53 6.60 -15.54 -1.02
N PRO A 54 7.10 -16.57 -0.33
CA PRO A 54 8.23 -17.39 -0.79
C PRO A 54 7.97 -18.12 -2.11
N LEU A 55 6.76 -18.62 -2.33
CA LEU A 55 6.39 -19.29 -3.58
C LEU A 55 6.24 -18.28 -4.73
N PHE A 56 5.69 -17.11 -4.46
CA PHE A 56 5.67 -16.00 -5.42
C PHE A 56 7.10 -15.66 -5.88
N LEU A 57 8.03 -15.48 -4.95
CA LEU A 57 9.43 -15.17 -5.26
C LEU A 57 10.09 -16.25 -6.12
N MET A 58 9.87 -17.53 -5.81
CA MET A 58 10.38 -18.65 -6.62
C MET A 58 9.81 -18.68 -8.04
N ILE A 59 8.52 -18.38 -8.21
CA ILE A 59 7.89 -18.31 -9.54
C ILE A 59 8.41 -17.11 -10.32
N GLN A 60 8.51 -15.93 -9.69
CA GLN A 60 9.04 -14.74 -10.38
C GLN A 60 10.53 -14.85 -10.71
N ARG A 61 11.31 -15.56 -9.88
CA ARG A 61 12.70 -15.91 -10.20
C ARG A 61 12.80 -16.67 -11.52
N PHE A 62 11.88 -17.58 -11.82
CA PHE A 62 11.85 -18.28 -13.11
C PHE A 62 11.67 -17.28 -14.27
N PHE A 63 10.78 -16.31 -14.15
CA PHE A 63 10.56 -15.30 -15.20
C PHE A 63 11.78 -14.41 -15.42
N SER A 64 12.57 -14.12 -14.39
CA SER A 64 13.82 -13.35 -14.55
C SER A 64 14.84 -14.00 -15.50
N ILE A 65 14.78 -15.31 -15.72
CA ILE A 65 15.70 -16.04 -16.62
C ILE A 65 15.52 -15.58 -18.07
N PHE A 66 14.32 -15.16 -18.46
CA PHE A 66 14.03 -14.68 -19.81
C PHE A 66 14.67 -13.32 -20.12
N ALA A 67 15.22 -12.62 -19.12
CA ALA A 67 16.05 -11.45 -19.33
C ALA A 67 17.41 -11.78 -19.99
N MET A 68 17.80 -13.07 -20.07
CA MET A 68 19.02 -13.54 -20.76
C MET A 68 20.31 -12.83 -20.30
N GLY A 69 20.38 -12.44 -19.03
CA GLY A 69 21.52 -11.74 -18.42
C GLY A 69 21.46 -10.21 -18.52
N ASP A 70 20.50 -9.64 -19.25
CA ASP A 70 20.26 -8.20 -19.28
C ASP A 70 19.44 -7.77 -18.05
N VAL A 71 20.13 -7.26 -17.03
CA VAL A 71 19.50 -6.90 -15.73
C VAL A 71 18.39 -5.85 -15.87
N THR A 72 18.47 -4.99 -16.89
CA THR A 72 17.48 -3.92 -17.15
C THR A 72 16.12 -4.46 -17.61
N LYS A 73 16.07 -5.73 -18.06
CA LYS A 73 14.84 -6.41 -18.50
C LYS A 73 14.24 -7.32 -17.45
N VAL A 74 14.86 -7.46 -16.28
CA VAL A 74 14.38 -8.36 -15.22
C VAL A 74 12.97 -7.97 -14.79
N ALA A 75 12.74 -6.69 -14.49
CA ALA A 75 11.42 -6.19 -14.11
C ALA A 75 10.36 -6.45 -15.19
N TYR A 76 10.67 -6.16 -16.45
CA TYR A 76 9.79 -6.41 -17.58
C TYR A 76 9.32 -7.87 -17.66
N PHE A 77 10.24 -8.84 -17.57
CA PHE A 77 9.86 -10.26 -17.65
C PHE A 77 9.12 -10.77 -16.41
N MET A 78 9.39 -10.22 -15.22
CA MET A 78 8.60 -10.53 -14.04
C MET A 78 7.17 -9.94 -14.14
N ASN A 79 7.03 -8.73 -14.69
CA ASN A 79 5.72 -8.14 -15.00
C ASN A 79 4.96 -8.99 -16.03
N ILE A 80 5.64 -9.57 -17.03
CA ILE A 80 5.05 -10.59 -17.93
C ILE A 80 4.58 -11.81 -17.14
N GLY A 81 5.33 -12.24 -16.12
CA GLY A 81 4.91 -13.32 -15.22
C GLY A 81 3.56 -13.06 -14.55
N SER A 82 3.35 -11.83 -14.05
CA SER A 82 2.06 -11.38 -13.53
C SER A 82 0.99 -11.35 -14.62
N ALA A 83 1.28 -10.79 -15.79
CA ALA A 83 0.34 -10.74 -16.92
C ALA A 83 -0.15 -12.12 -17.35
N ILE A 84 0.74 -13.12 -17.42
CA ILE A 84 0.41 -14.51 -17.76
C ILE A 84 -0.43 -15.15 -16.65
N ALA A 85 -0.08 -14.93 -15.38
CA ALA A 85 -0.87 -15.45 -14.25
C ALA A 85 -2.30 -14.87 -14.23
N SER A 86 -2.43 -13.57 -14.50
CA SER A 86 -3.72 -12.91 -14.64
C SER A 86 -4.49 -13.41 -15.86
N GLY A 87 -3.86 -13.59 -17.02
CA GLY A 87 -4.47 -14.23 -18.18
C GLY A 87 -4.99 -15.64 -17.88
N ALA A 88 -4.23 -16.44 -17.11
CA ALA A 88 -4.64 -17.75 -16.65
C ALA A 88 -5.84 -17.67 -15.68
N THR A 89 -5.93 -16.62 -14.86
CA THR A 89 -7.12 -16.36 -14.03
C THR A 89 -8.37 -16.23 -14.91
N ILE A 90 -8.27 -15.49 -16.01
CA ILE A 90 -9.37 -15.30 -16.99
C ILE A 90 -9.78 -16.63 -17.64
N LEU A 91 -8.82 -17.50 -17.94
CA LEU A 91 -9.09 -18.86 -18.45
C LEU A 91 -9.95 -19.68 -17.48
N PHE A 92 -9.57 -19.71 -16.19
CA PHE A 92 -10.30 -20.45 -15.17
C PHE A 92 -11.64 -19.81 -14.83
N LEU A 93 -11.76 -18.48 -14.89
CA LEU A 93 -13.03 -17.77 -14.79
C LEU A 93 -13.97 -18.15 -15.93
N PHE A 94 -13.48 -18.16 -17.18
CA PHE A 94 -14.25 -18.62 -18.33
C PHE A 94 -14.77 -20.05 -18.11
N TRP A 95 -13.91 -20.97 -17.66
CA TRP A 95 -14.34 -22.35 -17.38
C TRP A 95 -15.30 -22.47 -16.21
N THR A 96 -15.17 -21.62 -15.19
CA THR A 96 -16.12 -21.54 -14.08
C THR A 96 -17.50 -21.13 -14.57
N ILE A 97 -17.59 -20.05 -15.34
CA ILE A 97 -18.86 -19.53 -15.86
C ILE A 97 -19.51 -20.53 -16.81
N THR A 98 -18.74 -21.12 -17.73
CA THR A 98 -19.27 -22.11 -18.67
C THR A 98 -19.73 -23.39 -17.99
N ALA A 99 -19.06 -23.83 -16.92
CA ALA A 99 -19.49 -24.96 -16.10
C ALA A 99 -20.84 -24.66 -15.41
N LEU A 100 -20.98 -23.49 -14.79
CA LEU A 100 -22.23 -23.06 -14.15
C LEU A 100 -23.35 -22.89 -15.17
N ALA A 101 -23.12 -22.17 -16.27
CA ALA A 101 -24.10 -21.99 -17.34
C ALA A 101 -24.59 -23.32 -17.92
N LYS A 102 -23.68 -24.27 -18.16
CA LYS A 102 -24.04 -25.62 -18.62
C LYS A 102 -24.88 -26.37 -17.59
N LYS A 103 -24.51 -26.29 -16.30
CA LYS A 103 -25.23 -26.95 -15.20
C LYS A 103 -26.68 -26.46 -15.08
N VAL A 104 -26.94 -25.19 -15.36
CA VAL A 104 -28.32 -24.65 -15.36
C VAL A 104 -29.09 -25.06 -16.62
N LEU A 105 -28.46 -24.96 -17.80
CA LEU A 105 -29.16 -25.08 -19.08
C LEU A 105 -29.34 -26.53 -19.58
N ILE A 106 -28.44 -27.44 -19.22
CA ILE A 106 -28.35 -28.77 -19.84
C ILE A 106 -28.59 -29.83 -18.77
N LYS A 107 -29.58 -30.71 -18.99
CA LYS A 107 -29.81 -31.86 -18.11
C LYS A 107 -28.76 -32.95 -18.34
N ALA A 108 -28.61 -33.84 -17.37
CA ALA A 108 -27.74 -35.00 -17.52
C ALA A 108 -28.15 -35.84 -18.75
N ASN A 109 -27.18 -36.21 -19.58
CA ASN A 109 -27.35 -36.98 -20.83
C ASN A 109 -28.09 -36.25 -21.97
N GLU A 110 -28.35 -34.95 -21.86
CA GLU A 110 -28.96 -34.15 -22.93
C GLU A 110 -27.89 -33.65 -23.93
N GLU A 111 -28.18 -33.76 -25.23
CA GLU A 111 -27.31 -33.19 -26.26
C GLU A 111 -27.37 -31.66 -26.27
N ILE A 112 -26.21 -31.02 -26.42
CA ILE A 112 -26.11 -29.56 -26.40
C ILE A 112 -26.50 -29.01 -27.77
N SER A 113 -27.66 -28.35 -27.84
CA SER A 113 -28.10 -27.61 -29.03
C SER A 113 -27.14 -26.47 -29.38
N THR A 114 -27.08 -26.10 -30.66
CA THR A 114 -26.24 -24.97 -31.13
C THR A 114 -26.57 -23.66 -30.40
N GLY A 115 -27.85 -23.39 -30.14
CA GLY A 115 -28.26 -22.18 -29.41
C GLY A 115 -27.72 -22.17 -27.98
N ASN A 116 -27.82 -23.29 -27.25
CA ASN A 116 -27.29 -23.39 -25.90
C ASN A 116 -25.76 -23.37 -25.87
N LEU A 117 -25.10 -24.00 -26.84
CA LEU A 117 -23.65 -23.93 -26.98
C LEU A 117 -23.18 -22.47 -27.12
N ILE A 118 -23.81 -21.69 -28.01
CA ILE A 118 -23.49 -20.26 -28.18
C ILE A 118 -23.76 -19.49 -26.89
N SER A 119 -24.89 -19.75 -26.21
CA SER A 119 -25.22 -19.07 -24.95
C SER A 119 -24.20 -19.35 -23.85
N ILE A 120 -23.74 -20.59 -23.72
CA ILE A 120 -22.74 -20.98 -22.71
C ILE A 120 -21.40 -20.31 -23.03
N MET A 121 -20.93 -20.38 -24.29
CA MET A 121 -19.67 -19.73 -24.69
C MET A 121 -19.75 -18.20 -24.54
N GLY A 122 -20.89 -17.60 -24.91
CA GLY A 122 -21.15 -16.17 -24.77
C GLY A 122 -21.15 -15.71 -23.32
N ALA A 123 -21.81 -16.45 -22.42
CA ALA A 123 -21.78 -16.19 -20.98
C ALA A 123 -20.35 -16.24 -20.44
N GLY A 124 -19.59 -17.28 -20.80
CA GLY A 124 -18.19 -17.41 -20.41
C GLY A 124 -17.33 -16.26 -20.88
N ALA A 125 -17.40 -15.91 -22.17
CA ALA A 125 -16.58 -14.86 -22.76
C ALA A 125 -16.91 -13.47 -22.20
N VAL A 126 -18.20 -13.15 -22.05
CA VAL A 126 -18.65 -11.86 -21.51
C VAL A 126 -18.17 -11.66 -20.07
N GLY A 127 -18.40 -12.63 -19.17
CA GLY A 127 -17.99 -12.48 -17.78
C GLY A 127 -16.47 -12.47 -17.61
N ALA A 128 -15.76 -13.37 -18.31
CA ALA A 128 -14.30 -13.44 -18.22
C ALA A 128 -13.62 -12.18 -18.77
N LEU A 129 -14.08 -11.65 -19.90
CA LEU A 129 -13.53 -10.41 -20.48
C LEU A 129 -13.98 -9.17 -19.70
N ALA A 130 -15.15 -9.16 -19.05
CA ALA A 130 -15.54 -8.05 -18.17
C ALA A 130 -14.58 -7.94 -16.99
N TYR A 131 -14.19 -9.07 -16.39
CA TYR A 131 -13.16 -9.08 -15.34
C TYR A 131 -11.77 -8.73 -15.88
N THR A 132 -11.47 -9.08 -17.14
CA THR A 132 -10.19 -8.73 -17.77
C THR A 132 -9.96 -7.21 -17.75
N PHE A 133 -11.03 -6.45 -18.01
CA PHE A 133 -11.00 -4.99 -18.11
C PHE A 133 -11.57 -4.28 -16.87
N SER A 134 -11.67 -4.97 -15.72
CA SER A 134 -12.06 -4.33 -14.48
C SER A 134 -10.85 -3.64 -13.83
N ASP A 135 -11.00 -2.35 -13.51
CA ASP A 135 -9.96 -1.43 -13.00
C ASP A 135 -8.98 -2.09 -12.01
N SER A 136 -9.45 -2.54 -10.84
CA SER A 136 -8.58 -3.05 -9.78
C SER A 136 -7.82 -4.33 -10.16
N PHE A 137 -8.43 -5.19 -11.00
CA PHE A 137 -7.76 -6.42 -11.47
C PHE A 137 -6.73 -6.12 -12.56
N TRP A 138 -7.05 -5.22 -13.49
CA TRP A 138 -6.12 -4.81 -14.56
C TRP A 138 -4.90 -4.10 -13.98
N PHE A 139 -5.10 -3.16 -13.03
CA PHE A 139 -4.01 -2.51 -12.28
C PHE A 139 -3.04 -3.53 -11.69
N SER A 140 -3.56 -4.59 -11.06
CA SER A 140 -2.75 -5.65 -10.44
C SER A 140 -2.10 -6.61 -11.44
N ALA A 141 -2.60 -6.69 -12.67
CA ALA A 141 -2.12 -7.61 -13.70
C ALA A 141 -0.86 -7.12 -14.43
N VAL A 142 -0.55 -5.83 -14.32
CA VAL A 142 0.51 -5.14 -15.07
C VAL A 142 1.80 -4.89 -14.29
N GLU A 143 1.88 -5.39 -13.05
CA GLU A 143 3.02 -5.19 -12.15
C GLU A 143 3.37 -6.46 -11.35
N SER A 144 4.61 -6.54 -10.86
CA SER A 144 5.16 -7.72 -10.15
C SER A 144 4.76 -7.76 -8.68
N GLU A 145 3.47 -7.91 -8.41
CA GLU A 145 2.88 -7.98 -7.09
C GLU A 145 2.20 -9.35 -6.84
N VAL A 146 1.95 -9.71 -5.58
CA VAL A 146 1.40 -11.03 -5.20
C VAL A 146 -0.03 -11.30 -5.70
N TYR A 147 -0.79 -10.26 -6.05
CA TYR A 147 -2.23 -10.36 -6.32
C TYR A 147 -2.58 -11.08 -7.64
N ALA A 148 -1.72 -11.00 -8.66
CA ALA A 148 -1.91 -11.73 -9.92
C ALA A 148 -1.92 -13.25 -9.69
N LEU A 149 -0.92 -13.77 -8.98
CA LEU A 149 -0.84 -15.19 -8.63
C LEU A 149 -1.89 -15.59 -7.57
N SER A 150 -2.22 -14.72 -6.62
CA SER A 150 -3.30 -14.96 -5.65
C SER A 150 -4.65 -15.19 -6.35
N SER A 151 -4.97 -14.35 -7.35
CA SER A 151 -6.19 -14.47 -8.16
C SER A 151 -6.21 -15.76 -8.97
N LEU A 152 -5.07 -16.16 -9.55
CA LEU A 152 -4.96 -17.43 -10.28
C LEU A 152 -5.26 -18.63 -9.39
N PHE A 153 -4.69 -18.68 -8.19
CA PHE A 153 -4.90 -19.80 -7.26
C PHE A 153 -6.36 -19.86 -6.79
N THR A 154 -6.97 -18.69 -6.54
CA THR A 154 -8.39 -18.56 -6.23
C THR A 154 -9.26 -19.13 -7.35
N ALA A 155 -8.97 -18.77 -8.61
CA ALA A 155 -9.71 -19.25 -9.78
C ALA A 155 -9.52 -20.76 -10.01
N ILE A 156 -8.31 -21.28 -9.85
CA ILE A 156 -8.02 -22.73 -9.96
C ILE A 156 -8.81 -23.51 -8.91
N VAL A 157 -8.78 -23.08 -7.64
CA VAL A 157 -9.48 -23.76 -6.55
C VAL A 157 -10.98 -23.79 -6.78
N PHE A 158 -11.56 -22.64 -7.15
CA PHE A 158 -13.00 -22.55 -7.35
C PHE A 158 -13.45 -23.35 -8.59
N TRP A 159 -12.67 -23.32 -9.67
CA TRP A 159 -12.91 -24.19 -10.83
C TRP A 159 -12.77 -25.68 -10.48
N ALA A 160 -11.76 -26.04 -9.67
CA ALA A 160 -11.50 -27.43 -9.29
C ALA A 160 -12.63 -28.03 -8.45
N ILE A 161 -13.30 -27.25 -7.59
CA ILE A 161 -14.44 -27.76 -6.83
C ILE A 161 -15.66 -28.00 -7.72
N LEU A 162 -15.89 -27.17 -8.74
CA LEU A 162 -16.93 -27.43 -9.75
C LEU A 162 -16.57 -28.66 -10.59
N LYS A 163 -15.28 -28.88 -10.85
CA LYS A 163 -14.82 -30.08 -11.54
C LYS A 163 -15.03 -31.34 -10.70
N TRP A 164 -14.76 -31.28 -9.40
CA TRP A 164 -15.11 -32.34 -8.45
C TRP A 164 -16.61 -32.60 -8.45
N GLU A 165 -17.44 -31.54 -8.35
CA GLU A 165 -18.89 -31.65 -8.31
C GLU A 165 -19.45 -32.41 -9.52
N ALA A 166 -18.96 -32.08 -10.72
CA ALA A 166 -19.38 -32.68 -11.97
C ALA A 166 -19.14 -34.20 -12.04
N ILE A 167 -18.15 -34.71 -11.31
CA ILE A 167 -17.77 -36.14 -11.32
C ILE A 167 -17.86 -36.78 -9.93
N ALA A 168 -18.54 -36.17 -8.95
CA ALA A 168 -18.42 -36.55 -7.54
C ALA A 168 -18.92 -37.97 -7.21
N ASP A 169 -19.60 -38.62 -8.16
CA ASP A 169 -20.13 -39.97 -8.05
C ASP A 169 -19.24 -41.01 -8.75
N GLU A 170 -18.20 -40.57 -9.48
CA GLU A 170 -17.21 -41.43 -10.12
C GLU A 170 -16.13 -41.91 -9.13
N PRO A 171 -15.55 -43.11 -9.34
CA PRO A 171 -14.40 -43.56 -8.57
C PRO A 171 -13.24 -42.56 -8.64
N ARG A 172 -12.59 -42.31 -7.49
CA ARG A 172 -11.45 -41.38 -7.36
C ARG A 172 -11.78 -39.89 -7.57
N ALA A 173 -13.04 -39.49 -7.60
CA ALA A 173 -13.42 -38.07 -7.68
C ALA A 173 -12.75 -37.20 -6.60
N ASP A 174 -12.66 -37.71 -5.36
CA ASP A 174 -12.11 -37.01 -4.20
C ASP A 174 -10.62 -36.60 -4.34
N LYS A 175 -9.90 -37.07 -5.37
CA LYS A 175 -8.57 -36.56 -5.72
C LYS A 175 -8.58 -35.05 -6.01
N TRP A 176 -9.71 -34.51 -6.48
CA TRP A 176 -9.87 -33.06 -6.67
C TRP A 176 -9.95 -32.30 -5.36
N LEU A 177 -10.53 -32.89 -4.30
CA LEU A 177 -10.51 -32.29 -2.96
C LEU A 177 -9.10 -32.26 -2.38
N LEU A 178 -8.32 -33.31 -2.63
CA LEU A 178 -6.89 -33.36 -2.30
C LEU A 178 -6.09 -32.32 -3.10
N PHE A 179 -6.36 -32.19 -4.40
CA PHE A 179 -5.76 -31.16 -5.24
C PHE A 179 -6.07 -29.75 -4.73
N ILE A 180 -7.32 -29.47 -4.36
CA ILE A 180 -7.72 -28.20 -3.74
C ILE A 180 -6.92 -27.94 -2.46
N ALA A 181 -6.82 -28.93 -1.57
CA ALA A 181 -6.05 -28.81 -0.33
C ALA A 181 -4.56 -28.48 -0.60
N TYR A 182 -3.96 -29.11 -1.63
CA TYR A 182 -2.60 -28.82 -2.04
C TYR A 182 -2.42 -27.40 -2.59
N ILE A 183 -3.32 -26.96 -3.50
CA ILE A 183 -3.29 -25.59 -4.05
C ILE A 183 -3.54 -24.56 -2.95
N MET A 184 -4.41 -24.84 -1.98
CA MET A 184 -4.60 -24.01 -0.80
C MET A 184 -3.32 -23.90 0.03
N GLY A 185 -2.62 -25.00 0.30
CA GLY A 185 -1.33 -24.98 0.97
C GLY A 185 -0.29 -24.13 0.25
N LEU A 186 -0.15 -24.30 -1.07
CA LEU A 186 0.76 -23.51 -1.89
C LEU A 186 0.40 -22.02 -1.89
N SER A 187 -0.90 -21.69 -1.93
CA SER A 187 -1.36 -20.30 -1.95
C SER A 187 -0.92 -19.53 -0.71
N ILE A 188 -0.73 -20.18 0.44
CA ILE A 188 -0.21 -19.52 1.65
C ILE A 188 1.17 -18.91 1.38
N GLY A 189 2.01 -19.57 0.55
CA GLY A 189 3.32 -19.07 0.12
C GLY A 189 3.27 -17.96 -0.94
N ILE A 190 2.07 -17.55 -1.37
CA ILE A 190 1.83 -16.43 -2.28
C ILE A 190 1.06 -15.34 -1.53
N HIS A 191 -0.16 -15.65 -1.08
CA HIS A 191 -1.04 -14.76 -0.35
C HIS A 191 -2.21 -15.51 0.32
N LEU A 192 -2.71 -14.99 1.45
CA LEU A 192 -3.74 -15.66 2.27
C LEU A 192 -5.18 -15.58 1.71
N LEU A 193 -5.45 -14.71 0.73
CA LEU A 193 -6.82 -14.43 0.25
C LEU A 193 -7.56 -15.66 -0.27
N ASN A 194 -6.85 -16.63 -0.85
CA ASN A 194 -7.45 -17.86 -1.38
C ASN A 194 -8.17 -18.68 -0.29
N LEU A 195 -7.78 -18.56 0.98
CA LEU A 195 -8.44 -19.26 2.09
C LEU A 195 -9.91 -18.84 2.25
N LEU A 196 -10.27 -17.64 1.80
CA LEU A 196 -11.64 -17.11 1.87
C LEU A 196 -12.62 -17.85 0.96
N THR A 197 -12.13 -18.72 0.06
CA THR A 197 -12.98 -19.60 -0.77
C THR A 197 -13.51 -20.82 -0.02
N ILE A 198 -12.93 -21.18 1.14
CA ILE A 198 -13.27 -22.40 1.91
C ILE A 198 -14.77 -22.50 2.22
N PRO A 199 -15.44 -21.45 2.73
CA PRO A 199 -16.88 -21.54 3.00
C PRO A 199 -17.69 -21.89 1.75
N ALA A 200 -17.41 -21.26 0.61
CA ALA A 200 -18.09 -21.54 -0.65
C ALA A 200 -17.86 -22.98 -1.13
N ILE A 201 -16.63 -23.50 -1.03
CA ILE A 201 -16.28 -24.88 -1.37
C ILE A 201 -17.03 -25.89 -0.49
N ALA A 202 -17.15 -25.62 0.81
CA ALA A 202 -17.90 -26.46 1.73
C ALA A 202 -19.38 -26.58 1.32
N PHE A 203 -19.97 -25.50 0.82
CA PHE A 203 -21.34 -25.51 0.30
C PHE A 203 -21.48 -26.31 -1.00
N VAL A 204 -20.52 -26.22 -1.93
CA VAL A 204 -20.52 -27.09 -3.13
C VAL A 204 -20.52 -28.57 -2.72
N TYR A 205 -19.67 -28.94 -1.76
CA TYR A 205 -19.66 -30.30 -1.22
C TYR A 205 -20.99 -30.71 -0.60
N TYR A 206 -21.55 -29.86 0.26
CA TYR A 206 -22.80 -30.13 0.97
C TYR A 206 -23.97 -30.30 0.03
N PHE A 207 -24.19 -29.38 -0.91
CA PHE A 207 -25.30 -29.46 -1.86
C PHE A 207 -25.17 -30.63 -2.83
N LYS A 208 -23.94 -31.03 -3.20
CA LYS A 208 -23.73 -32.22 -4.03
C LYS A 208 -24.00 -33.54 -3.30
N LYS A 209 -23.65 -33.64 -2.01
CA LYS A 209 -23.79 -34.89 -1.23
C LYS A 209 -25.09 -34.99 -0.44
N THR A 210 -25.88 -33.92 -0.35
CA THR A 210 -27.12 -33.89 0.42
C THR A 210 -28.32 -33.76 -0.50
N ALA A 211 -29.11 -34.84 -0.62
CA ALA A 211 -30.27 -34.87 -1.52
C ALA A 211 -31.38 -33.87 -1.14
N LYS A 212 -31.52 -33.54 0.15
CA LYS A 212 -32.52 -32.59 0.66
C LYS A 212 -31.86 -31.60 1.63
N PRO A 213 -31.36 -30.46 1.14
CA PRO A 213 -30.76 -29.45 1.99
C PRO A 213 -31.78 -28.87 2.99
N THR A 214 -31.37 -28.65 4.24
CA THR A 214 -32.17 -27.99 5.29
C THR A 214 -31.48 -26.73 5.79
N THR A 215 -32.24 -25.79 6.38
CA THR A 215 -31.69 -24.58 7.00
C THR A 215 -30.66 -24.90 8.09
N ALA A 216 -30.93 -25.90 8.93
CA ALA A 216 -29.97 -26.36 9.93
C ALA A 216 -28.69 -26.91 9.31
N GLY A 217 -28.79 -27.66 8.20
CA GLY A 217 -27.63 -28.15 7.46
C GLY A 217 -26.83 -27.04 6.77
N ILE A 218 -27.50 -25.98 6.30
CA ILE A 218 -26.86 -24.77 5.75
C ILE A 218 -26.05 -24.05 6.85
N LEU A 219 -26.66 -23.76 8.00
CA LEU A 219 -25.97 -23.11 9.13
C LEU A 219 -24.79 -23.95 9.63
N LYS A 220 -24.99 -25.28 9.73
CA LYS A 220 -23.92 -26.22 10.12
C LYS A 220 -22.78 -26.21 9.10
N THR A 221 -23.08 -26.20 7.80
CA THR A 221 -22.06 -26.17 6.74
C THR A 221 -21.26 -24.88 6.77
N PHE A 222 -21.92 -23.75 6.95
CA PHE A 222 -21.24 -22.47 7.14
C PHE A 222 -20.30 -22.51 8.35
N GLY A 223 -20.79 -22.97 9.51
CA GLY A 223 -19.98 -23.13 10.71
C GLY A 223 -18.78 -24.05 10.50
N ILE A 224 -18.95 -25.19 9.81
CA ILE A 224 -17.84 -26.09 9.44
C ILE A 224 -16.84 -25.38 8.53
N GLY A 225 -17.29 -24.63 7.53
CA GLY A 225 -16.42 -23.86 6.64
C GLY A 225 -15.57 -22.83 7.40
N VAL A 226 -16.19 -22.10 8.33
CA VAL A 226 -15.50 -21.15 9.23
C VAL A 226 -14.50 -21.87 10.13
N VAL A 227 -14.84 -23.03 10.69
CA VAL A 227 -13.93 -23.84 11.50
C VAL A 227 -12.74 -24.35 10.67
N ILE A 228 -12.95 -24.82 9.43
CA ILE A 228 -11.86 -25.25 8.55
C ILE A 228 -10.94 -24.06 8.24
N LEU A 229 -11.50 -22.89 7.91
CA LEU A 229 -10.75 -21.66 7.70
C LEU A 229 -9.92 -21.31 8.95
N ALA A 230 -10.52 -21.32 10.14
CA ALA A 230 -9.82 -21.03 11.39
C ALA A 230 -8.73 -22.06 11.73
N VAL A 231 -8.97 -23.35 11.46
CA VAL A 231 -7.96 -24.41 11.64
C VAL A 231 -6.77 -24.21 10.70
N ILE A 232 -6.98 -23.80 9.45
CA ILE A 232 -5.87 -23.50 8.54
C ILE A 232 -5.16 -22.20 8.97
N GLN A 233 -5.93 -21.13 9.19
CA GLN A 233 -5.41 -19.80 9.52
C GLN A 233 -4.65 -19.77 10.84
N TYR A 234 -5.22 -20.30 11.91
CA TYR A 234 -4.62 -20.27 13.24
C TYR A 234 -3.93 -21.59 13.56
N GLY A 235 -4.56 -22.73 13.30
CA GLY A 235 -3.99 -24.04 13.63
C GLY A 235 -2.73 -24.39 12.82
N ILE A 236 -2.78 -24.24 11.49
CA ILE A 236 -1.66 -24.63 10.61
C ILE A 236 -0.64 -23.51 10.44
N ILE A 237 -1.07 -22.28 10.13
CA ILE A 237 -0.10 -21.20 9.83
C ILE A 237 0.56 -20.68 11.11
N GLN A 238 -0.19 -20.43 12.18
CA GLN A 238 0.35 -19.79 13.38
C GLN A 238 0.74 -20.79 14.47
N TYR A 239 -0.21 -21.62 14.94
CA TYR A 239 -0.02 -22.50 16.10
C TYR A 239 0.90 -23.68 15.82
N LEU A 240 1.01 -24.15 14.58
CA LEU A 240 2.00 -25.16 14.21
C LEU A 240 3.43 -24.64 14.42
N VAL A 241 3.70 -23.42 13.96
CA VAL A 241 5.01 -22.78 14.11
C VAL A 241 5.25 -22.39 15.56
N SER A 242 4.23 -21.88 16.25
CA SER A 242 4.28 -21.58 17.68
C SER A 242 4.63 -22.83 18.50
N ALA A 243 3.94 -23.95 18.26
CA ALA A 243 4.26 -25.22 18.91
C ALA A 243 5.72 -25.62 18.67
N GLY A 244 6.19 -25.55 17.41
CA GLY A 244 7.59 -25.77 17.09
C GLY A 244 8.55 -24.87 17.89
N ALA A 245 8.26 -23.58 18.00
CA ALA A 245 9.06 -22.62 18.75
C ALA A 245 9.09 -22.91 20.26
N TYR A 246 7.96 -23.30 20.85
CA TYR A 246 7.91 -23.65 22.27
C TYR A 246 8.53 -25.02 22.59
N PHE A 247 8.47 -25.98 21.67
CA PHE A 247 9.28 -27.20 21.75
C PHE A 247 10.77 -26.85 21.72
N ASP A 248 11.18 -25.95 20.82
CA ASP A 248 12.56 -25.47 20.77
C ASP A 248 12.98 -24.75 22.04
N LEU A 249 12.11 -23.91 22.61
CA LEU A 249 12.33 -23.26 23.89
C LEU A 249 12.60 -24.27 25.01
N PHE A 250 11.79 -25.33 25.11
CA PHE A 250 11.97 -26.37 26.12
C PHE A 250 13.29 -27.13 25.93
N PHE A 251 13.61 -27.52 24.70
CA PHE A 251 14.84 -28.27 24.40
C PHE A 251 16.09 -27.44 24.68
N VAL A 252 16.09 -26.17 24.29
CA VAL A 252 17.24 -25.27 24.48
C VAL A 252 17.36 -24.84 25.94
N ASN A 253 16.30 -24.28 26.53
CA ASN A 253 16.39 -23.64 27.84
C ASN A 253 16.28 -24.64 29.00
N SER A 254 15.57 -25.77 28.84
CA SER A 254 15.39 -26.76 29.91
C SER A 254 16.27 -27.99 29.75
N LEU A 255 16.52 -28.48 28.52
CA LEU A 255 17.37 -29.66 28.28
C LEU A 255 18.82 -29.31 27.92
N GLY A 256 19.15 -28.04 27.66
CA GLY A 256 20.50 -27.58 27.33
C GLY A 256 20.98 -27.99 25.93
N LEU A 257 20.06 -28.29 25.01
CA LEU A 257 20.38 -28.67 23.63
C LEU A 257 20.54 -27.43 22.72
N GLY A 258 21.04 -27.65 21.50
CA GLY A 258 21.22 -26.57 20.52
C GLY A 258 19.90 -26.05 19.94
N PHE A 259 19.90 -24.81 19.45
CA PHE A 259 18.76 -24.20 18.74
C PHE A 259 18.31 -25.06 17.55
N GLY A 260 17.00 -25.17 17.35
CA GLY A 260 16.37 -25.96 16.28
C GLY A 260 16.15 -27.43 16.61
N THR A 261 16.74 -27.97 17.69
CA THR A 261 16.57 -29.40 18.05
C THR A 261 15.14 -29.73 18.48
N GLY A 262 14.47 -28.82 19.19
CA GLY A 262 13.07 -29.03 19.58
C GLY A 262 12.13 -28.89 18.39
N VAL A 263 12.42 -27.99 17.44
CA VAL A 263 11.67 -27.90 16.17
C VAL A 263 11.76 -29.21 15.39
N LEU A 264 12.96 -29.80 15.26
CA LEU A 264 13.16 -31.06 14.55
C LEU A 264 12.41 -32.22 15.23
N PHE A 265 12.49 -32.31 16.56
CA PHE A 265 11.75 -33.33 17.32
C PHE A 265 10.23 -33.19 17.13
N PHE A 266 9.71 -31.97 17.23
CA PHE A 266 8.30 -31.68 16.97
C PHE A 266 7.87 -32.09 15.56
N ALA A 267 8.68 -31.78 14.54
CA ALA A 267 8.42 -32.17 13.16
C ALA A 267 8.36 -33.69 12.99
N LEU A 268 9.30 -34.44 13.58
CA LEU A 268 9.29 -35.91 13.54
C LEU A 268 8.07 -36.51 14.25
N LEU A 269 7.69 -35.95 15.40
CA LEU A 269 6.50 -36.36 16.14
C LEU A 269 5.22 -36.11 15.34
N LEU A 270 5.11 -34.94 14.70
CA LEU A 270 3.99 -34.60 13.84
C LEU A 270 3.90 -35.54 12.61
N ILE A 271 5.01 -35.76 11.92
CA ILE A 271 5.08 -36.67 10.76
C ILE A 271 4.71 -38.09 11.19
N GLY A 272 5.29 -38.58 12.28
CA GLY A 272 4.98 -39.91 12.84
C GLY A 272 3.49 -40.05 13.20
N GLY A 273 2.92 -39.03 13.84
CA GLY A 273 1.50 -38.98 14.19
C GLY A 273 0.57 -38.97 12.96
N LEU A 274 0.88 -38.17 11.93
CA LEU A 274 0.12 -38.13 10.68
C LEU A 274 0.21 -39.45 9.91
N VAL A 275 1.41 -40.05 9.81
CA VAL A 275 1.61 -41.36 9.17
C VAL A 275 0.83 -42.45 9.89
N TRP A 276 0.91 -42.50 11.22
CA TRP A 276 0.14 -43.43 12.04
C TRP A 276 -1.37 -43.22 11.83
N GLY A 277 -1.85 -41.98 11.89
CA GLY A 277 -3.26 -41.64 11.70
C GLY A 277 -3.77 -42.03 10.31
N ILE A 278 -2.99 -41.79 9.26
CA ILE A 278 -3.32 -42.21 7.89
C ILE A 278 -3.41 -43.73 7.80
N ARG A 279 -2.40 -44.46 8.30
CA ARG A 279 -2.41 -45.93 8.31
C ARG A 279 -3.60 -46.49 9.10
N HIS A 280 -3.91 -45.91 10.25
CA HIS A 280 -5.07 -46.28 11.06
C HIS A 280 -6.38 -46.02 10.29
N SER A 281 -6.51 -44.86 9.63
CA SER A 281 -7.71 -44.53 8.85
C SER A 281 -7.95 -45.50 7.69
N ILE A 282 -6.88 -45.97 7.03
CA ILE A 282 -6.94 -46.98 5.97
C ILE A 282 -7.32 -48.35 6.55
N LYS A 283 -6.62 -48.80 7.60
CA LYS A 283 -6.87 -50.10 8.26
C LYS A 283 -8.31 -50.24 8.74
N HIS A 284 -8.89 -49.17 9.26
CA HIS A 284 -10.27 -49.16 9.79
C HIS A 284 -11.31 -48.60 8.81
N GLN A 285 -10.97 -48.41 7.53
CA GLN A 285 -11.88 -47.95 6.47
C GLN A 285 -12.59 -46.61 6.79
N LYS A 286 -11.92 -45.71 7.52
CA LYS A 286 -12.46 -44.41 7.91
C LYS A 286 -12.20 -43.37 6.81
N LYS A 287 -13.02 -43.41 5.74
CA LYS A 287 -12.85 -42.56 4.54
C LYS A 287 -12.72 -41.06 4.85
N ILE A 288 -13.62 -40.48 5.65
CA ILE A 288 -13.61 -39.03 5.94
C ILE A 288 -12.34 -38.64 6.71
N LEU A 289 -11.94 -39.45 7.69
CA LEU A 289 -10.71 -39.22 8.45
C LEU A 289 -9.48 -39.30 7.54
N ASN A 290 -9.44 -40.29 6.64
CA ASN A 290 -8.35 -40.43 5.68
C ASN A 290 -8.23 -39.21 4.77
N LEU A 291 -9.36 -38.75 4.21
CA LEU A 291 -9.41 -37.55 3.37
C LEU A 291 -8.95 -36.31 4.14
N ALA A 292 -9.43 -36.11 5.38
CA ALA A 292 -9.04 -34.99 6.22
C ALA A 292 -7.52 -35.00 6.50
N LEU A 293 -6.96 -36.14 6.91
CA LEU A 293 -5.52 -36.26 7.19
C LEU A 293 -4.66 -36.04 5.94
N LEU A 294 -5.05 -36.60 4.79
CA LEU A 294 -4.35 -36.39 3.53
C LEU A 294 -4.42 -34.92 3.09
N SER A 295 -5.58 -34.27 3.22
CA SER A 295 -5.71 -32.83 2.97
C SER A 295 -4.82 -32.02 3.90
N THR A 296 -4.78 -32.33 5.20
CA THR A 296 -3.87 -31.66 6.16
C THR A 296 -2.41 -31.82 5.74
N VAL A 297 -1.98 -33.01 5.35
CA VAL A 297 -0.61 -33.26 4.85
C VAL A 297 -0.32 -32.41 3.61
N LEU A 298 -1.25 -32.33 2.66
CA LEU A 298 -1.06 -31.56 1.44
C LEU A 298 -1.05 -30.05 1.68
N VAL A 299 -1.85 -29.54 2.62
CA VAL A 299 -1.80 -28.13 3.05
C VAL A 299 -0.43 -27.83 3.67
N ILE A 300 0.03 -28.66 4.61
CA ILE A 300 1.36 -28.51 5.25
C ILE A 300 2.48 -28.61 4.20
N PHE A 301 2.36 -29.52 3.25
CA PHE A 301 3.35 -29.69 2.19
C PHE A 301 3.42 -28.47 1.27
N GLY A 302 2.29 -27.86 0.89
CA GLY A 302 2.30 -26.59 0.16
C GLY A 302 2.85 -25.42 0.99
N TYR A 303 2.51 -25.38 2.28
CA TYR A 303 3.02 -24.39 3.23
C TYR A 303 4.53 -24.49 3.47
N ALA A 304 5.15 -25.64 3.20
CA ALA A 304 6.60 -25.85 3.35
C ALA A 304 7.46 -24.92 2.48
N SER A 305 6.89 -24.23 1.48
CA SER A 305 7.58 -23.15 0.75
C SER A 305 8.18 -22.07 1.66
N PHE A 306 7.61 -21.86 2.85
CA PHE A 306 8.15 -20.94 3.87
C PHE A 306 9.50 -21.34 4.44
N ALA A 307 9.92 -22.60 4.30
CA ALA A 307 11.28 -23.00 4.66
C ALA A 307 12.33 -22.16 3.93
N MET A 308 12.03 -21.68 2.72
CA MET A 308 12.88 -20.76 1.97
C MET A 308 13.23 -19.51 2.78
N ILE A 309 12.26 -18.91 3.49
CA ILE A 309 12.46 -17.69 4.26
C ILE A 309 13.51 -17.89 5.36
N VAL A 310 13.36 -18.95 6.17
CA VAL A 310 14.30 -19.25 7.27
C VAL A 310 15.70 -19.57 6.74
N ILE A 311 15.78 -20.38 5.67
CA ILE A 311 17.05 -20.75 5.02
C ILE A 311 17.77 -19.50 4.50
N ARG A 312 17.05 -18.60 3.84
CA ARG A 312 17.63 -17.37 3.29
C ARG A 312 17.96 -16.38 4.38
N ALA A 313 17.13 -16.20 5.40
CA ALA A 313 17.46 -15.36 6.55
C ALA A 313 18.77 -15.81 7.24
N GLN A 314 19.01 -17.12 7.38
CA GLN A 314 20.28 -17.64 7.89
C GLN A 314 21.49 -17.35 7.00
N ALA A 315 21.29 -17.26 5.68
CA ALA A 315 22.33 -16.84 4.73
C ALA A 315 22.60 -15.33 4.76
N LYS A 316 21.80 -14.56 5.51
CA LYS A 316 21.92 -13.11 5.72
C LYS A 316 22.04 -12.31 4.40
N PRO A 317 21.06 -12.40 3.48
CA PRO A 317 21.02 -11.57 2.28
C PRO A 317 21.00 -10.07 2.63
N ASN A 318 21.11 -9.23 1.61
CA ASN A 318 21.10 -7.77 1.80
C ASN A 318 19.71 -7.31 2.27
N LEU A 319 18.67 -7.70 1.53
CA LEU A 319 17.28 -7.53 1.94
C LEU A 319 16.88 -8.72 2.81
N ASN A 320 16.82 -8.49 4.12
CA ASN A 320 16.50 -9.54 5.09
C ASN A 320 15.48 -9.05 6.11
N ASN A 321 14.29 -8.69 5.63
CA ASN A 321 13.28 -8.05 6.46
C ASN A 321 12.93 -8.90 7.68
N SER A 322 13.06 -8.29 8.87
CA SER A 322 12.83 -8.91 10.17
C SER A 322 13.69 -10.12 10.54
N ASP A 323 14.68 -10.45 9.72
CA ASP A 323 15.66 -11.52 9.96
C ASP A 323 15.08 -12.80 10.62
N PRO A 324 14.11 -13.48 9.99
CA PRO A 324 13.42 -14.65 10.55
C PRO A 324 14.27 -15.93 10.52
N ASP A 325 15.47 -15.89 11.12
CA ASP A 325 16.48 -16.94 11.07
C ASP A 325 16.35 -18.06 12.13
N ASN A 326 15.38 -17.94 13.04
CA ASN A 326 15.13 -18.87 14.14
C ASN A 326 13.63 -19.00 14.44
N ALA A 327 13.26 -19.92 15.34
CA ALA A 327 11.86 -20.30 15.55
C ALA A 327 10.97 -19.13 16.03
N PHE A 328 11.45 -18.29 16.95
CA PHE A 328 10.66 -17.16 17.46
C PHE A 328 10.67 -15.96 16.52
N SER A 329 11.79 -15.65 15.87
CA SER A 329 11.79 -14.58 14.86
C SER A 329 10.92 -14.94 13.65
N PHE A 330 10.92 -16.20 13.23
CA PHE A 330 10.01 -16.71 12.20
C PHE A 330 8.53 -16.68 12.64
N LEU A 331 8.24 -17.03 13.89
CA LEU A 331 6.87 -16.91 14.44
C LEU A 331 6.40 -15.45 14.46
N SER A 332 7.24 -14.53 14.93
CA SER A 332 6.94 -13.10 14.97
C SER A 332 6.72 -12.55 13.56
N TYR A 333 7.55 -12.99 12.60
CA TYR A 333 7.44 -12.67 11.18
C TYR A 333 6.09 -13.11 10.59
N LEU A 334 5.67 -14.36 10.82
CA LEU A 334 4.37 -14.87 10.34
C LEU A 334 3.17 -14.17 10.98
N ASN A 335 3.28 -13.86 12.27
CA ASN A 335 2.23 -13.20 13.04
C ASN A 335 2.11 -11.70 12.77
N ARG A 336 3.06 -11.12 12.00
CA ARG A 336 3.05 -9.69 11.65
C ARG A 336 3.06 -8.80 12.90
N GLU A 337 3.77 -9.21 13.96
CA GLU A 337 3.71 -8.54 15.27
C GLU A 337 4.17 -7.06 15.22
N GLN A 338 4.99 -6.70 14.23
CA GLN A 338 5.45 -5.32 14.00
C GLN A 338 4.30 -4.33 13.73
N TYR A 339 3.17 -4.77 13.18
CA TYR A 339 2.07 -3.87 12.81
C TYR A 339 1.06 -3.65 13.94
N GLY A 340 1.24 -4.30 15.09
CA GLY A 340 0.32 -4.23 16.23
C GLY A 340 -1.00 -4.97 16.00
N ASP A 341 -1.84 -4.96 17.03
CA ASP A 341 -3.15 -5.61 17.04
C ASP A 341 -4.27 -4.63 16.69
N ARG A 342 -5.39 -5.18 16.21
CA ARG A 342 -6.62 -4.42 15.91
C ARG A 342 -7.82 -5.13 16.52
N PRO A 343 -8.70 -4.42 17.25
CA PRO A 343 -9.85 -5.05 17.86
C PRO A 343 -10.88 -5.42 16.78
N LEU A 344 -11.53 -6.58 16.90
CA LEU A 344 -12.53 -7.05 15.92
C LEU A 344 -13.94 -7.17 16.53
N LEU A 345 -14.05 -7.87 17.66
CA LEU A 345 -15.33 -8.13 18.31
C LEU A 345 -15.56 -7.24 19.54
N VAL A 346 -14.55 -7.07 20.39
CA VAL A 346 -14.59 -6.23 21.59
C VAL A 346 -13.28 -5.47 21.67
N GLY A 347 -13.32 -4.23 22.13
CA GLY A 347 -12.14 -3.39 22.35
C GLY A 347 -12.47 -1.92 22.58
N PRO A 348 -11.45 -1.08 22.78
CA PRO A 348 -11.62 0.34 23.06
C PRO A 348 -12.05 1.16 21.83
N ASN A 349 -12.70 2.30 22.08
CA ASN A 349 -12.75 3.42 21.13
C ASN A 349 -11.52 4.32 21.31
N TYR A 350 -11.32 5.26 20.38
CA TYR A 350 -10.23 6.22 20.41
C TYR A 350 -10.15 7.07 21.69
N ASN A 351 -11.26 7.28 22.39
CA ASN A 351 -11.37 8.02 23.64
C ASN A 351 -11.68 7.14 24.86
N SER A 352 -11.53 5.82 24.75
CA SER A 352 -11.64 4.93 25.90
C SER A 352 -10.44 5.13 26.83
N ILE A 353 -10.72 5.35 28.11
CA ILE A 353 -9.72 5.53 29.16
C ILE A 353 -9.55 4.19 29.88
N PRO A 354 -8.33 3.64 30.03
CA PRO A 354 -8.16 2.42 30.80
C PRO A 354 -8.53 2.62 32.28
N LYS A 355 -8.75 1.52 33.00
CA LYS A 355 -8.94 1.57 34.46
C LYS A 355 -7.64 1.96 35.13
N TYR A 356 -7.69 2.89 36.09
CA TYR A 356 -6.52 3.33 36.86
C TYR A 356 -6.46 2.63 38.23
N ASN A 357 -5.30 2.67 38.89
CA ASN A 357 -5.19 2.35 40.31
C ASN A 357 -6.14 3.23 41.14
N GLU A 358 -6.52 2.77 42.35
CA GLU A 358 -7.45 3.51 43.23
C GLU A 358 -6.97 4.92 43.61
N ASP A 359 -5.65 5.13 43.60
CA ASP A 359 -4.99 6.42 43.84
C ASP A 359 -4.95 7.33 42.60
N GLY A 360 -5.46 6.86 41.45
CA GLY A 360 -5.48 7.57 40.18
C GLY A 360 -4.11 7.75 39.51
N SER A 361 -3.07 7.09 40.01
CA SER A 361 -1.69 7.31 39.57
C SER A 361 -1.42 6.75 38.16
N ASN A 362 -1.90 5.54 37.85
CA ASN A 362 -1.52 4.80 36.64
C ASN A 362 -2.62 3.85 36.14
N PRO A 363 -2.67 3.56 34.82
CA PRO A 363 -3.48 2.47 34.27
C PRO A 363 -3.11 1.11 34.86
N ILE A 364 -4.11 0.26 35.06
CA ILE A 364 -3.92 -1.15 35.45
C ILE A 364 -3.68 -1.98 34.19
N ASN A 365 -2.57 -2.72 34.19
CA ASN A 365 -2.19 -3.61 33.10
C ASN A 365 -2.27 -5.08 33.55
N VAL A 366 -2.75 -5.96 32.68
CA VAL A 366 -2.60 -7.41 32.86
C VAL A 366 -1.32 -7.85 32.14
N PRO A 367 -0.35 -8.47 32.83
CA PRO A 367 0.78 -9.08 32.16
C PRO A 367 0.28 -10.26 31.32
N GLY A 368 0.46 -10.14 30.01
CA GLY A 368 0.24 -11.19 29.02
C GLY A 368 1.46 -12.09 28.83
N GLY A 369 1.58 -12.67 27.64
CA GLY A 369 2.66 -13.61 27.29
C GLY A 369 4.03 -12.96 27.20
N LYS A 370 5.07 -13.72 27.57
CA LYS A 370 6.48 -13.35 27.31
C LYS A 370 6.78 -13.44 25.83
N THR A 371 7.44 -12.43 25.28
CA THR A 371 8.08 -12.51 23.96
C THR A 371 9.51 -13.02 24.13
N TYR A 372 9.98 -13.82 23.18
CA TYR A 372 11.30 -14.45 23.23
C TYR A 372 12.15 -14.02 22.04
N ARG A 373 13.45 -13.84 22.30
CA ARG A 373 14.48 -13.62 21.29
C ARG A 373 15.60 -14.64 21.44
N LYS A 374 16.33 -14.89 20.36
CA LYS A 374 17.51 -15.78 20.38
C LYS A 374 18.69 -15.06 21.03
N GLY A 375 19.13 -15.52 22.19
CA GLY A 375 20.38 -15.10 22.83
C GLY A 375 21.59 -15.89 22.33
N ALA A 376 22.73 -15.73 23.00
CA ALA A 376 23.97 -16.38 22.58
C ALA A 376 23.92 -17.92 22.68
N THR A 377 23.36 -18.45 23.77
CA THR A 377 23.29 -19.89 24.05
C THR A 377 21.88 -20.40 24.34
N LYS A 378 20.94 -19.51 24.65
CA LYS A 378 19.55 -19.83 25.00
C LYS A 378 18.59 -18.75 24.52
N TYR A 379 17.29 -19.02 24.53
CA TYR A 379 16.28 -17.98 24.32
C TYR A 379 16.18 -17.06 25.55
N GLU A 380 16.08 -15.76 25.30
CA GLU A 380 15.94 -14.71 26.31
C GLU A 380 14.55 -14.07 26.21
N VAL A 381 14.04 -13.55 27.33
CA VAL A 381 12.79 -12.79 27.33
C VAL A 381 13.07 -11.41 26.75
N ALA A 382 12.41 -11.07 25.65
CA ALA A 382 12.53 -9.77 24.99
C ALA A 382 11.54 -8.74 25.56
N GLY A 383 10.44 -9.20 26.16
CA GLY A 383 9.42 -8.35 26.75
C GLY A 383 8.25 -9.15 27.30
N ILE A 384 7.32 -8.45 27.94
CA ILE A 384 6.05 -8.99 28.42
C ILE A 384 4.97 -8.18 27.71
N LYS A 385 4.13 -8.84 26.89
CA LYS A 385 2.95 -8.17 26.33
C LYS A 385 2.05 -7.75 27.48
N SER A 386 1.53 -6.54 27.49
CA SER A 386 0.64 -6.07 28.55
C SER A 386 -0.60 -5.45 27.93
N ASP A 387 -1.77 -5.90 28.38
CA ASP A 387 -3.05 -5.35 27.94
C ASP A 387 -3.62 -4.46 29.04
N HIS A 388 -4.23 -3.36 28.65
CA HIS A 388 -4.93 -2.49 29.59
C HIS A 388 -6.22 -3.14 30.08
N ILE A 389 -6.51 -3.01 31.37
CA ILE A 389 -7.83 -3.34 31.90
C ILE A 389 -8.75 -2.15 31.67
N TYR A 390 -9.95 -2.41 31.16
CA TYR A 390 -11.03 -1.43 31.12
C TYR A 390 -12.09 -1.78 32.16
N GLY A 391 -12.65 -0.77 32.81
CA GLY A 391 -13.69 -0.87 33.82
C GLY A 391 -13.73 0.37 34.70
N GLU A 392 -14.88 0.66 35.30
CA GLU A 392 -15.07 1.87 36.08
C GLU A 392 -14.17 1.90 37.33
N ASN A 393 -13.62 3.08 37.60
CA ASN A 393 -13.09 3.46 38.90
C ASN A 393 -14.18 4.16 39.70
N GLU A 394 -14.70 3.53 40.76
CA GLU A 394 -15.83 4.07 41.55
C GLU A 394 -15.58 5.51 42.08
N ASN A 395 -14.32 5.82 42.41
CA ASN A 395 -13.90 7.12 42.96
C ASN A 395 -13.71 8.23 41.91
N PHE A 396 -13.88 7.94 40.61
CA PHE A 396 -13.70 8.92 39.54
C PHE A 396 -15.03 9.63 39.21
N PRO A 397 -15.00 10.89 38.72
CA PRO A 397 -16.20 11.58 38.26
C PRO A 397 -16.93 10.82 37.15
N ASP A 398 -18.26 10.91 37.09
CA ASP A 398 -19.09 10.26 36.06
C ASP A 398 -18.66 10.62 34.63
N SER A 399 -18.12 11.83 34.43
CA SER A 399 -17.57 12.30 33.16
C SER A 399 -16.38 11.47 32.67
N ILE A 400 -15.60 10.86 33.57
CA ILE A 400 -14.49 9.97 33.24
C ILE A 400 -14.95 8.52 33.25
N LYS A 401 -15.74 8.09 34.24
CA LYS A 401 -16.23 6.70 34.34
C LYS A 401 -16.91 6.22 33.07
N ARG A 402 -17.72 7.08 32.42
CA ARG A 402 -18.38 6.77 31.14
C ARG A 402 -17.43 6.43 29.99
N LEU A 403 -16.15 6.83 30.08
CA LEU A 403 -15.11 6.57 29.08
C LEU A 403 -14.31 5.30 29.41
N GLN A 404 -14.53 4.67 30.57
CA GLN A 404 -13.71 3.56 31.07
C GLN A 404 -14.19 2.18 30.63
N HIS A 405 -14.69 2.07 29.41
CA HIS A 405 -15.25 0.82 28.89
C HIS A 405 -14.74 0.50 27.49
N GLU A 406 -14.71 -0.80 27.22
CA GLU A 406 -14.66 -1.35 25.86
C GLU A 406 -16.08 -1.41 25.28
N VAL A 407 -16.14 -1.40 23.96
CA VAL A 407 -17.40 -1.54 23.23
C VAL A 407 -17.41 -2.82 22.39
N LEU A 408 -18.61 -3.30 22.11
CA LEU A 408 -18.81 -4.32 21.08
C LEU A 408 -18.59 -3.68 19.71
N PHE A 409 -17.90 -4.39 18.82
CA PHE A 409 -17.66 -4.02 17.42
C PHE A 409 -16.96 -2.65 17.26
N PRO A 410 -15.80 -2.41 17.89
CA PRO A 410 -15.08 -1.14 17.75
C PRO A 410 -14.50 -0.97 16.35
N ARG A 411 -14.80 0.17 15.72
CA ARG A 411 -14.34 0.59 14.38
C ARG A 411 -13.58 1.92 14.41
N MET A 412 -13.84 2.76 15.42
CA MET A 412 -13.13 4.01 15.68
C MET A 412 -12.21 3.86 16.90
N TYR A 413 -11.16 3.05 16.78
CA TYR A 413 -10.33 2.60 17.91
C TYR A 413 -8.96 3.30 18.04
N ASP A 414 -8.43 3.87 16.95
CA ASP A 414 -7.09 4.48 16.95
C ASP A 414 -7.11 5.88 17.59
N SER A 415 -6.20 6.12 18.54
CA SER A 415 -6.16 7.34 19.36
C SER A 415 -5.23 8.43 18.82
N ASP A 416 -4.54 8.23 17.69
CA ASP A 416 -3.80 9.30 17.03
C ASP A 416 -4.74 10.44 16.64
N GLU A 417 -4.37 11.67 17.00
CA GLU A 417 -5.18 12.88 16.86
C GLU A 417 -5.70 13.09 15.44
N ARG A 418 -4.91 12.70 14.42
CA ARG A 418 -5.30 12.81 13.00
C ARG A 418 -6.51 11.92 12.68
N TYR A 419 -6.54 10.70 13.20
CA TYR A 419 -7.66 9.78 13.00
C TYR A 419 -8.85 10.18 13.86
N VAL A 420 -8.62 10.63 15.10
CA VAL A 420 -9.67 11.15 15.99
C VAL A 420 -10.44 12.27 15.31
N LYS A 421 -9.72 13.24 14.73
CA LYS A 421 -10.33 14.33 13.97
C LYS A 421 -11.16 13.80 12.81
N TYR A 422 -10.63 12.86 12.04
CA TYR A 422 -11.36 12.24 10.93
C TYR A 422 -12.64 11.52 11.38
N TYR A 423 -12.58 10.75 12.47
CA TYR A 423 -13.76 10.07 13.02
C TYR A 423 -14.84 11.07 13.40
N LYS A 424 -14.45 12.15 14.10
CA LYS A 424 -15.36 13.22 14.50
C LYS A 424 -15.98 13.92 13.30
N ASP A 425 -15.17 14.28 12.30
CA ASP A 425 -15.64 14.95 11.08
C ASP A 425 -16.60 14.05 10.27
N MET A 426 -16.27 12.77 10.08
CA MET A 426 -17.09 11.81 9.33
C MET A 426 -18.42 11.48 10.03
N MET A 427 -18.42 11.46 11.36
CA MET A 427 -19.59 11.08 12.15
C MET A 427 -20.40 12.28 12.65
N GLY A 428 -19.84 13.49 12.62
CA GLY A 428 -20.44 14.70 13.17
C GLY A 428 -20.40 14.75 14.69
N PHE A 429 -19.32 14.25 15.31
CA PHE A 429 -19.16 14.23 16.76
C PHE A 429 -18.43 15.46 17.29
N ASP A 430 -18.80 15.87 18.50
CA ASP A 430 -18.01 16.81 19.30
C ASP A 430 -17.01 16.07 20.20
N ASP A 431 -16.20 16.83 20.95
CA ASP A 431 -15.18 16.27 21.85
C ASP A 431 -15.75 15.50 23.04
N THR A 432 -17.04 15.64 23.34
CA THR A 432 -17.69 15.05 24.51
C THR A 432 -18.36 13.71 24.20
N HIS A 433 -18.59 13.40 22.93
CA HIS A 433 -19.27 12.19 22.48
C HIS A 433 -18.41 10.93 22.65
N PHE A 434 -18.94 9.94 23.38
CA PHE A 434 -18.34 8.61 23.45
C PHE A 434 -19.00 7.68 22.43
N PRO A 435 -18.26 7.13 21.45
CA PRO A 435 -18.86 6.32 20.40
C PRO A 435 -19.53 5.05 20.92
N THR A 436 -20.80 4.85 20.55
CA THR A 436 -21.58 3.66 20.90
C THR A 436 -21.40 2.52 19.90
N PHE A 437 -22.04 1.37 20.14
CA PHE A 437 -22.14 0.29 19.15
C PHE A 437 -22.75 0.78 17.82
N PHE A 438 -23.83 1.55 17.88
CA PHE A 438 -24.51 2.05 16.68
C PHE A 438 -23.66 3.08 15.92
N ASP A 439 -22.89 3.89 16.63
CA ASP A 439 -21.93 4.81 16.00
C ASP A 439 -20.85 4.05 15.23
N ASN A 440 -20.32 2.99 15.83
CA ASN A 440 -19.34 2.12 15.17
C ASN A 440 -19.94 1.36 13.96
N VAL A 441 -21.20 0.92 14.03
CA VAL A 441 -21.93 0.39 12.86
C VAL A 441 -22.14 1.48 11.80
N GLY A 442 -22.40 2.71 12.21
CA GLY A 442 -22.51 3.86 11.31
C GLY A 442 -21.20 4.16 10.58
N PHE A 443 -20.08 4.16 11.31
CA PHE A 443 -18.75 4.32 10.72
C PHE A 443 -18.39 3.15 9.79
N PHE A 444 -18.68 1.91 10.20
CA PHE A 444 -18.54 0.73 9.34
C PHE A 444 -19.31 0.89 8.03
N ALA A 445 -20.57 1.33 8.08
CA ALA A 445 -21.40 1.52 6.90
C ALA A 445 -20.91 2.66 6.00
N ARG A 446 -20.56 3.83 6.57
CA ARG A 446 -20.15 5.03 5.82
C ARG A 446 -18.74 4.92 5.25
N TYR A 447 -17.77 4.64 6.12
CA TYR A 447 -16.36 4.63 5.76
C TYR A 447 -15.93 3.26 5.24
N GLN A 448 -16.02 2.20 6.05
CA GLN A 448 -15.40 0.91 5.71
C GLN A 448 -16.13 0.17 4.58
N VAL A 449 -17.47 0.16 4.57
CA VAL A 449 -18.26 -0.44 3.49
C VAL A 449 -18.52 0.57 2.38
N GLY A 450 -18.96 1.79 2.70
CA GLY A 450 -19.30 2.79 1.71
C GLY A 450 -18.10 3.30 0.91
N LEU A 451 -17.14 3.91 1.61
CA LEU A 451 -15.96 4.51 0.99
C LEU A 451 -14.91 3.47 0.57
N MET A 452 -14.56 2.54 1.45
CA MET A 452 -13.42 1.64 1.22
C MET A 452 -13.75 0.40 0.39
N TYR A 453 -15.02 0.00 0.26
CA TYR A 453 -15.42 -1.17 -0.53
C TYR A 453 -16.35 -0.81 -1.69
N MET A 454 -17.52 -0.24 -1.41
CA MET A 454 -18.55 0.01 -2.42
C MET A 454 -18.10 1.02 -3.48
N ARG A 455 -17.29 2.01 -3.12
CA ARG A 455 -16.69 2.95 -4.10
C ARG A 455 -15.89 2.21 -5.17
N TYR A 456 -14.98 1.33 -4.77
CA TYR A 456 -14.16 0.55 -5.71
C TYR A 456 -14.97 -0.49 -6.47
N PHE A 457 -15.94 -1.14 -5.82
CA PHE A 457 -16.88 -1.99 -6.53
C PHE A 457 -17.60 -1.21 -7.64
N MET A 458 -17.99 0.04 -7.38
CA MET A 458 -18.61 0.91 -8.38
C MET A 458 -17.61 1.45 -9.42
N TRP A 459 -16.35 1.70 -9.08
CA TRP A 459 -15.32 2.01 -10.09
C TRP A 459 -15.24 0.92 -11.16
N ASN A 460 -15.25 -0.34 -10.73
CA ASN A 460 -15.12 -1.49 -11.62
C ASN A 460 -16.36 -1.71 -12.52
N PHE A 461 -17.57 -1.32 -12.10
CA PHE A 461 -18.81 -1.70 -12.79
C PHE A 461 -19.80 -0.56 -13.13
N VAL A 462 -19.50 0.67 -12.72
CA VAL A 462 -20.30 1.88 -13.00
C VAL A 462 -19.46 2.99 -13.64
N GLY A 463 -18.22 3.17 -13.17
CA GLY A 463 -17.28 4.18 -13.65
C GLY A 463 -16.63 4.97 -12.52
N ARG A 464 -15.64 5.79 -12.89
CA ARG A 464 -14.73 6.50 -11.98
C ARG A 464 -14.60 7.96 -12.39
N GLN A 465 -14.54 8.86 -11.41
CA GLN A 465 -14.46 10.30 -11.63
C GLN A 465 -13.04 10.75 -11.99
N ASN A 466 -12.02 10.27 -11.26
CA ASN A 466 -10.59 10.55 -11.47
C ASN A 466 -9.74 9.59 -10.66
N GLU A 467 -8.40 9.63 -10.85
CA GLU A 467 -7.48 8.73 -10.14
C GLU A 467 -7.23 9.06 -8.66
N VAL A 468 -7.51 10.28 -8.22
CA VAL A 468 -7.05 10.81 -6.92
C VAL A 468 -7.62 10.03 -5.73
N GLN A 469 -6.77 9.65 -4.77
CA GLN A 469 -7.15 9.00 -3.54
C GLN A 469 -8.00 9.93 -2.68
N GLY A 470 -9.29 9.60 -2.52
CA GLY A 470 -10.24 10.44 -1.78
C GLY A 470 -10.43 10.00 -0.34
N GLN A 471 -10.26 10.91 0.62
CA GLN A 471 -10.58 10.67 2.04
C GLN A 471 -12.05 10.98 2.38
N GLY A 472 -12.97 10.71 1.45
CA GLY A 472 -14.40 10.99 1.61
C GLY A 472 -14.88 12.32 1.03
N SER A 473 -14.02 13.06 0.31
CA SER A 473 -14.42 14.25 -0.46
C SER A 473 -15.37 13.88 -1.61
N LEU A 474 -16.07 14.87 -2.17
CA LEU A 474 -17.02 14.66 -3.28
C LEU A 474 -16.37 14.73 -4.68
N TYR A 475 -15.07 14.98 -4.75
CA TYR A 475 -14.37 15.29 -6.00
C TYR A 475 -13.08 14.49 -6.20
N GLU A 476 -12.67 13.64 -5.25
CA GLU A 476 -11.50 12.77 -5.36
C GLU A 476 -11.94 11.30 -5.33
N GLY A 477 -11.62 10.58 -6.39
CA GLY A 477 -11.79 9.14 -6.47
C GLY A 477 -13.24 8.67 -6.32
N ARG A 478 -14.24 9.47 -6.66
CA ARG A 478 -15.64 9.04 -6.53
C ARG A 478 -16.07 8.17 -7.70
N SER A 479 -17.03 7.28 -7.45
CA SER A 479 -17.70 6.56 -8.53
C SER A 479 -18.59 7.53 -9.31
N LEU A 480 -18.51 7.47 -10.64
CA LEU A 480 -19.28 8.33 -11.53
C LEU A 480 -19.84 7.49 -12.68
N SER A 481 -21.15 7.62 -12.95
CA SER A 481 -21.82 6.78 -13.93
C SER A 481 -21.77 7.33 -15.36
N GLY A 482 -21.69 8.66 -15.51
CA GLY A 482 -21.86 9.37 -16.78
C GLY A 482 -23.30 9.82 -17.03
N ILE A 483 -24.23 9.52 -16.11
CA ILE A 483 -25.62 9.98 -16.15
C ILE A 483 -25.73 11.17 -15.21
N LYS A 484 -25.54 12.38 -15.75
CA LYS A 484 -25.43 13.63 -14.97
C LYS A 484 -26.50 13.81 -13.87
N PRO A 485 -27.81 13.57 -14.10
CA PRO A 485 -28.80 13.71 -13.04
C PRO A 485 -28.60 12.75 -11.86
N ILE A 486 -28.14 11.51 -12.13
CA ILE A 486 -27.85 10.52 -11.08
C ILE A 486 -26.57 10.87 -10.36
N ASP A 487 -25.54 11.25 -11.11
CA ASP A 487 -24.25 11.66 -10.54
C ASP A 487 -24.42 12.89 -9.65
N ALA A 488 -25.29 13.83 -10.03
CA ALA A 488 -25.55 15.05 -9.27
C ALA A 488 -26.17 14.80 -7.89
N LEU A 489 -26.98 13.75 -7.72
CA LEU A 489 -27.53 13.37 -6.42
C LEU A 489 -26.42 13.06 -5.42
N ASN A 490 -25.37 12.37 -5.87
CA ASN A 490 -24.29 11.92 -5.01
C ASN A 490 -23.15 12.93 -4.90
N LEU A 491 -22.75 13.56 -6.01
CA LEU A 491 -21.53 14.37 -6.12
C LEU A 491 -21.79 15.88 -6.08
N GLY A 492 -23.05 16.32 -6.21
CA GLY A 492 -23.39 17.73 -6.37
C GLY A 492 -23.39 18.15 -7.84
N ASP A 493 -23.47 19.45 -8.12
CA ASP A 493 -23.60 19.96 -9.50
C ASP A 493 -22.57 19.33 -10.48
N GLN A 494 -23.04 18.91 -11.66
CA GLN A 494 -22.24 18.25 -12.71
C GLN A 494 -22.24 19.05 -14.03
N THR A 495 -22.57 20.33 -13.97
CA THR A 495 -22.70 21.22 -15.13
C THR A 495 -21.33 21.66 -15.60
N ASN A 496 -20.51 22.16 -14.67
CA ASN A 496 -19.21 22.77 -14.93
C ASN A 496 -18.05 21.90 -14.42
N LEU A 497 -17.98 20.64 -14.87
CA LEU A 497 -16.88 19.74 -14.46
C LEU A 497 -15.51 20.33 -14.86
N PRO A 498 -14.53 20.32 -13.94
CA PRO A 498 -13.25 20.99 -14.14
C PRO A 498 -12.23 20.08 -14.87
N PRO A 499 -11.06 20.62 -15.29
CA PRO A 499 -10.00 19.83 -15.92
C PRO A 499 -9.45 18.69 -15.06
N SER A 500 -9.36 18.85 -13.74
CA SER A 500 -8.94 17.78 -12.81
C SER A 500 -9.82 16.51 -12.89
N ILE A 501 -11.03 16.64 -13.43
CA ILE A 501 -11.95 15.52 -13.69
C ILE A 501 -11.97 15.19 -15.18
N THR A 502 -12.26 16.18 -16.04
CA THR A 502 -12.53 15.92 -17.47
C THR A 502 -11.30 15.62 -18.31
N GLU A 503 -10.11 16.00 -17.86
CA GLU A 503 -8.82 15.69 -18.49
C GLU A 503 -8.07 14.55 -17.76
N SER A 504 -8.63 13.99 -16.68
CA SER A 504 -8.12 12.77 -16.06
C SER A 504 -8.33 11.60 -17.04
N THR A 505 -7.31 10.76 -17.19
CA THR A 505 -7.43 9.53 -17.99
C THR A 505 -8.41 8.56 -17.34
N SER A 506 -8.57 8.62 -16.01
CA SER A 506 -9.45 7.73 -15.25
C SER A 506 -10.91 8.21 -15.21
N TYR A 507 -11.31 9.15 -16.09
CA TYR A 507 -12.68 9.66 -16.19
C TYR A 507 -13.60 8.70 -16.97
N ASN A 508 -13.83 7.53 -16.37
CA ASN A 508 -14.50 6.39 -16.96
C ASN A 508 -16.02 6.40 -16.73
N ARG A 509 -16.81 6.15 -17.78
CA ARG A 509 -18.28 6.16 -17.71
C ARG A 509 -18.87 4.88 -18.30
N PHE A 510 -19.38 3.99 -17.44
CA PHE A 510 -20.00 2.74 -17.87
C PHE A 510 -21.52 2.78 -17.87
N PHE A 511 -22.15 3.89 -17.45
CA PHE A 511 -23.60 4.09 -17.47
C PHE A 511 -24.39 2.98 -16.75
N PHE A 512 -23.80 2.39 -15.70
CA PHE A 512 -24.31 1.23 -14.97
C PHE A 512 -24.46 -0.07 -15.79
N LEU A 513 -24.02 -0.11 -17.06
CA LEU A 513 -24.26 -1.25 -17.94
C LEU A 513 -23.64 -2.56 -17.41
N PRO A 514 -22.37 -2.60 -16.95
CA PRO A 514 -21.80 -3.82 -16.35
C PRO A 514 -22.52 -4.22 -15.06
N LEU A 515 -22.83 -3.24 -14.18
CA LEU A 515 -23.56 -3.49 -12.94
C LEU A 515 -24.94 -4.11 -13.21
N ILE A 516 -25.73 -3.50 -14.11
CA ILE A 516 -27.06 -3.98 -14.46
C ILE A 516 -26.98 -5.40 -15.03
N LEU A 517 -26.03 -5.66 -15.93
CA LEU A 517 -25.84 -6.98 -16.51
C LEU A 517 -25.53 -8.04 -15.44
N GLY A 518 -24.66 -7.71 -14.48
CA GLY A 518 -24.37 -8.57 -13.33
C GLY A 518 -25.58 -8.80 -12.43
N LEU A 519 -26.36 -7.76 -12.12
CA LEU A 519 -27.59 -7.90 -11.33
C LEU A 519 -28.64 -8.78 -12.02
N LEU A 520 -28.85 -8.60 -13.34
CA LEU A 520 -29.75 -9.44 -14.13
C LEU A 520 -29.28 -10.91 -14.12
N GLY A 521 -27.98 -11.15 -14.25
CA GLY A 521 -27.41 -12.48 -14.17
C GLY A 521 -27.54 -13.10 -12.77
N ALA A 522 -27.38 -12.33 -11.71
CA ALA A 522 -27.60 -12.78 -10.33
C ALA A 522 -29.07 -13.18 -10.12
N ILE A 523 -30.02 -12.32 -10.48
CA ILE A 523 -31.46 -12.60 -10.38
C ILE A 523 -31.82 -13.84 -11.20
N TRP A 524 -31.31 -13.95 -12.42
CA TRP A 524 -31.50 -15.14 -13.25
C TRP A 524 -30.93 -16.39 -12.56
N HIS A 525 -29.71 -16.33 -12.03
CA HIS A 525 -29.09 -17.46 -11.37
C HIS A 525 -29.88 -17.92 -10.13
N PHE A 526 -30.24 -17.01 -9.23
CA PHE A 526 -31.00 -17.31 -8.00
C PHE A 526 -32.40 -17.86 -8.28
N THR A 527 -33.05 -17.44 -9.38
CA THR A 527 -34.39 -17.92 -9.73
C THR A 527 -34.40 -19.31 -10.38
N ARG A 528 -33.28 -19.77 -10.95
CA ARG A 528 -33.17 -21.11 -11.57
C ARG A 528 -32.44 -22.13 -10.71
N LYS A 529 -31.38 -21.71 -10.01
CA LYS A 529 -30.51 -22.54 -9.15
C LYS A 529 -30.10 -21.74 -7.91
N PRO A 530 -30.99 -21.58 -6.91
CA PRO A 530 -30.71 -20.79 -5.71
C PRO A 530 -29.52 -21.31 -4.91
N GLU A 531 -29.24 -22.61 -4.94
CA GLU A 531 -28.09 -23.21 -4.26
C GLU A 531 -26.76 -22.70 -4.86
N ASP A 532 -26.64 -22.76 -6.19
CA ASP A 532 -25.46 -22.29 -6.91
C ASP A 532 -25.34 -20.76 -6.84
N GLY A 533 -26.47 -20.04 -6.95
CA GLY A 533 -26.53 -18.60 -6.71
C GLY A 533 -26.01 -18.22 -5.33
N GLY A 534 -26.41 -18.98 -4.29
CA GLY A 534 -25.96 -18.81 -2.92
C GLY A 534 -24.47 -19.07 -2.72
N ILE A 535 -23.89 -20.08 -3.40
CA ILE A 535 -22.45 -20.35 -3.39
C ILE A 535 -21.67 -19.14 -3.94
N ILE A 536 -22.11 -18.58 -5.07
CA ILE A 536 -21.45 -17.39 -5.66
C ILE A 536 -21.65 -16.16 -4.76
N GLY A 537 -22.84 -15.99 -4.17
CA GLY A 537 -23.09 -14.93 -3.20
C GLY A 537 -22.22 -15.02 -1.95
N LEU A 538 -21.96 -16.24 -1.47
CA LEU A 538 -21.05 -16.48 -0.35
C LEU A 538 -19.59 -16.19 -0.75
N LEU A 539 -19.17 -16.59 -1.94
CA LEU A 539 -17.85 -16.25 -2.47
C LEU A 539 -17.68 -14.73 -2.55
N PHE A 540 -18.66 -14.02 -3.12
CA PHE A 540 -18.71 -12.56 -3.19
C PHE A 540 -18.59 -11.90 -1.81
N PHE A 541 -19.34 -12.40 -0.82
CA PHE A 541 -19.29 -11.89 0.55
C PHE A 541 -17.93 -12.14 1.22
N CYS A 542 -17.42 -13.38 1.17
CA CYS A 542 -16.20 -13.78 1.86
C CYS A 542 -14.94 -13.12 1.28
N THR A 543 -14.93 -12.85 -0.03
CA THR A 543 -13.79 -12.20 -0.71
C THR A 543 -13.97 -10.69 -0.89
N GLY A 544 -14.97 -10.10 -0.23
CA GLY A 544 -15.25 -8.67 -0.21
C GLY A 544 -15.55 -8.19 1.20
N LEU A 545 -16.82 -8.14 1.58
CA LEU A 545 -17.28 -7.59 2.86
C LEU A 545 -16.66 -8.27 4.10
N ALA A 546 -16.36 -9.57 4.06
CA ALA A 546 -15.69 -10.23 5.19
C ALA A 546 -14.24 -9.74 5.39
N ILE A 547 -13.56 -9.33 4.31
CA ILE A 547 -12.23 -8.72 4.39
C ILE A 547 -12.31 -7.38 5.10
N VAL A 548 -13.30 -6.55 4.77
CA VAL A 548 -13.54 -5.26 5.44
C VAL A 548 -13.68 -5.46 6.96
N LEU A 549 -14.46 -6.46 7.37
CA LEU A 549 -14.64 -6.81 8.78
C LEU A 549 -13.32 -7.21 9.47
N TYR A 550 -12.50 -8.02 8.79
CA TYR A 550 -11.24 -8.55 9.29
C TYR A 550 -10.09 -7.53 9.30
N LEU A 551 -10.01 -6.67 8.30
CA LEU A 551 -8.99 -5.63 8.21
C LEU A 551 -9.25 -4.50 9.22
N ASN A 552 -10.52 -4.27 9.58
CA ASN A 552 -10.94 -3.15 10.45
C ASN A 552 -10.17 -1.86 10.13
N GLN A 553 -10.21 -1.46 8.86
CA GLN A 553 -9.37 -0.40 8.30
C GLN A 553 -9.63 0.92 9.01
N LYS A 554 -8.55 1.62 9.35
CA LYS A 554 -8.56 2.98 9.90
C LYS A 554 -8.41 4.03 8.78
N PRO A 555 -8.84 5.28 8.99
CA PRO A 555 -8.78 6.32 7.97
C PRO A 555 -7.36 6.79 7.68
N LEU A 556 -7.19 7.55 6.59
CA LEU A 556 -5.92 8.15 6.18
C LEU A 556 -4.80 7.11 5.97
N GLU A 557 -5.13 5.94 5.41
CA GLU A 557 -4.11 4.99 4.97
C GLU A 557 -3.26 5.63 3.85
N PRO A 558 -1.92 5.45 3.85
CA PRO A 558 -1.06 5.98 2.78
C PRO A 558 -1.45 5.48 1.39
N ARG A 559 -1.93 4.24 1.29
CA ARG A 559 -2.51 3.63 0.09
C ARG A 559 -3.80 2.92 0.46
N GLU A 560 -4.87 3.20 -0.27
CA GLU A 560 -6.10 2.42 -0.19
C GLU A 560 -5.92 1.05 -0.90
N ARG A 561 -6.44 -0.03 -0.30
CA ARG A 561 -6.13 -1.42 -0.68
C ARG A 561 -7.25 -2.11 -1.48
N ASP A 562 -7.67 -1.52 -2.59
CA ASP A 562 -8.76 -2.06 -3.42
C ASP A 562 -8.45 -3.43 -4.05
N TYR A 563 -7.17 -3.69 -4.34
CA TYR A 563 -6.67 -5.00 -4.78
C TYR A 563 -7.02 -6.14 -3.81
N ALA A 564 -7.32 -5.87 -2.53
CA ALA A 564 -7.75 -6.90 -1.59
C ALA A 564 -9.14 -7.46 -1.91
N TYR A 565 -9.97 -6.71 -2.66
CA TYR A 565 -11.36 -7.04 -2.97
C TYR A 565 -11.56 -7.66 -4.35
N VAL A 566 -10.50 -7.85 -5.14
CA VAL A 566 -10.61 -8.36 -6.52
C VAL A 566 -11.27 -9.74 -6.61
N GLY A 567 -11.26 -10.52 -5.51
CA GLY A 567 -11.98 -11.79 -5.42
C GLY A 567 -13.51 -11.63 -5.44
N SER A 568 -14.06 -10.56 -4.84
CA SER A 568 -15.51 -10.31 -4.95
C SER A 568 -15.87 -9.78 -6.33
N PHE A 569 -14.98 -9.02 -6.97
CA PHE A 569 -15.16 -8.56 -8.35
C PHE A 569 -15.13 -9.74 -9.33
N TYR A 570 -14.27 -10.73 -9.09
CA TYR A 570 -14.26 -12.01 -9.80
C TYR A 570 -15.61 -12.75 -9.66
N ALA A 571 -16.15 -12.83 -8.44
CA ALA A 571 -17.45 -13.46 -8.19
C ALA A 571 -18.59 -12.71 -8.89
N PHE A 572 -18.55 -11.37 -8.90
CA PHE A 572 -19.55 -10.57 -9.60
C PHE A 572 -19.48 -10.74 -11.12
N ALA A 573 -18.27 -10.86 -11.69
CA ALA A 573 -18.07 -11.12 -13.11
C ALA A 573 -18.68 -12.46 -13.58
N ILE A 574 -18.80 -13.45 -12.70
CA ILE A 574 -19.57 -14.67 -12.98
C ILE A 574 -21.02 -14.32 -13.29
N TRP A 575 -21.64 -13.46 -12.49
CA TRP A 575 -23.00 -13.02 -12.75
C TRP A 575 -23.12 -12.13 -13.98
N ILE A 576 -22.13 -11.27 -14.27
CA ILE A 576 -22.10 -10.53 -15.55
C ILE A 576 -22.18 -11.51 -16.73
N GLY A 577 -21.40 -12.59 -16.70
CA GLY A 577 -21.48 -13.65 -17.71
C GLY A 577 -22.86 -14.32 -17.79
N LEU A 578 -23.43 -14.71 -16.65
CA LEU A 578 -24.78 -15.31 -16.60
C LEU A 578 -25.89 -14.33 -17.03
N GLY A 579 -25.65 -13.02 -17.02
CA GLY A 579 -26.52 -11.99 -17.57
C GLY A 579 -26.84 -12.19 -19.05
N VAL A 580 -25.95 -12.83 -19.81
CA VAL A 580 -26.21 -13.24 -21.22
C VAL A 580 -27.43 -14.15 -21.30
N LEU A 581 -27.58 -15.07 -20.35
CA LEU A 581 -28.70 -16.02 -20.32
C LEU A 581 -30.00 -15.31 -19.94
N ALA A 582 -29.93 -14.36 -19.00
CA ALA A 582 -31.05 -13.50 -18.64
C ALA A 582 -31.56 -12.69 -19.85
N ILE A 583 -30.66 -12.04 -20.59
CA ILE A 583 -31.02 -11.25 -21.79
C ILE A 583 -31.62 -12.15 -22.87
N LYS A 584 -31.01 -13.31 -23.15
CA LYS A 584 -31.54 -14.26 -24.14
C LYS A 584 -32.98 -14.65 -23.82
N GLU A 585 -33.26 -15.00 -22.57
CA GLU A 585 -34.58 -15.49 -22.15
C GLU A 585 -35.62 -14.39 -22.01
N TRP A 586 -35.24 -13.21 -21.49
CA TRP A 586 -36.21 -12.17 -21.16
C TRP A 586 -36.44 -11.18 -22.30
N VAL A 587 -35.39 -10.84 -23.06
CA VAL A 587 -35.44 -9.85 -24.15
C VAL A 587 -35.69 -10.53 -25.50
N PHE A 588 -34.89 -11.55 -25.84
CA PHE A 588 -34.92 -12.18 -27.16
C PHE A 588 -35.85 -13.39 -27.28
N LYS A 589 -36.86 -13.51 -26.41
CA LYS A 589 -37.81 -14.64 -26.39
C LYS A 589 -38.58 -14.89 -27.69
N LYS A 590 -38.68 -13.89 -28.57
CA LYS A 590 -39.37 -13.98 -29.87
C LYS A 590 -38.47 -14.44 -31.03
N LEU A 591 -37.15 -14.54 -30.82
CA LEU A 591 -36.20 -14.97 -31.85
C LEU A 591 -35.95 -16.49 -31.78
N SER A 592 -35.40 -17.05 -32.86
CA SER A 592 -34.90 -18.43 -32.84
C SER A 592 -33.79 -18.58 -31.80
N ALA A 593 -33.68 -19.74 -31.16
CA ALA A 593 -32.73 -19.96 -30.05
C ALA A 593 -31.27 -19.61 -30.41
N LYS A 594 -30.86 -19.85 -31.67
CA LYS A 594 -29.55 -19.47 -32.21
C LYS A 594 -29.41 -17.94 -32.29
N ASN A 595 -30.36 -17.25 -32.91
CA ASN A 595 -30.29 -15.80 -33.09
C ASN A 595 -30.44 -15.05 -31.75
N ALA A 596 -31.28 -15.55 -30.85
CA ALA A 596 -31.39 -15.05 -29.48
C ALA A 596 -30.08 -15.15 -28.71
N ALA A 597 -29.38 -16.29 -28.81
CA ALA A 597 -28.09 -16.51 -28.17
C ALA A 597 -27.00 -15.56 -28.73
N ILE A 598 -26.95 -15.39 -30.05
CA ILE A 598 -26.02 -14.46 -30.71
C ILE A 598 -26.32 -13.03 -30.28
N GLY A 599 -27.58 -12.58 -30.40
CA GLY A 599 -27.99 -11.22 -30.03
C GLY A 599 -27.71 -10.88 -28.57
N ALA A 600 -28.03 -11.80 -27.65
CA ALA A 600 -27.73 -11.61 -26.23
C ALA A 600 -26.23 -11.51 -25.96
N THR A 601 -25.41 -12.34 -26.61
CA THR A 601 -23.96 -12.32 -26.45
C THR A 601 -23.37 -11.00 -26.98
N VAL A 602 -23.78 -10.56 -28.16
CA VAL A 602 -23.28 -9.31 -28.78
C VAL A 602 -23.64 -8.10 -27.92
N ILE A 603 -24.89 -7.97 -27.48
CA ILE A 603 -25.30 -6.88 -26.60
C ILE A 603 -24.50 -6.89 -25.30
N ALA A 604 -24.36 -8.06 -24.67
CA ALA A 604 -23.65 -8.17 -23.41
C ALA A 604 -22.14 -7.88 -23.54
N LEU A 605 -21.50 -8.24 -24.66
CA LEU A 605 -20.11 -7.85 -24.97
C LEU A 605 -19.96 -6.32 -25.05
N LEU A 606 -20.92 -5.64 -25.66
CA LEU A 606 -20.93 -4.17 -25.77
C LEU A 606 -21.19 -3.50 -24.41
N CYS A 607 -22.10 -4.05 -23.61
CA CYS A 607 -22.50 -3.49 -22.31
C CYS A 607 -21.44 -3.62 -21.21
N ALA A 608 -20.50 -4.56 -21.31
CA ALA A 608 -19.48 -4.75 -20.27
C ALA A 608 -18.05 -4.79 -20.85
N PRO A 609 -17.53 -5.89 -21.43
CA PRO A 609 -16.13 -5.94 -21.87
C PRO A 609 -15.68 -4.81 -22.78
N VAL A 610 -16.47 -4.46 -23.82
CA VAL A 610 -16.05 -3.46 -24.82
C VAL A 610 -16.04 -2.05 -24.25
N ILE A 611 -17.07 -1.65 -23.48
CA ILE A 611 -17.10 -0.33 -22.86
C ILE A 611 -16.04 -0.20 -21.77
N MET A 612 -15.81 -1.26 -20.99
CA MET A 612 -14.77 -1.31 -19.96
C MET A 612 -13.38 -1.20 -20.57
N ALA A 613 -13.09 -1.96 -21.63
CA ALA A 613 -11.84 -1.83 -22.38
C ALA A 613 -11.68 -0.44 -23.03
N SER A 614 -12.74 0.11 -23.61
CA SER A 614 -12.66 1.37 -24.34
C SER A 614 -12.45 2.59 -23.44
N GLN A 615 -13.01 2.60 -22.24
CA GLN A 615 -12.78 3.68 -21.29
C GLN A 615 -11.50 3.43 -20.47
N GLY A 616 -11.21 2.19 -20.09
CA GLY A 616 -10.09 1.88 -19.21
C GLY A 616 -8.74 1.61 -19.92
N TRP A 617 -8.60 1.86 -21.22
CA TRP A 617 -7.35 1.54 -21.92
C TRP A 617 -6.26 2.57 -21.66
N ASP A 618 -6.61 3.86 -21.69
CA ASP A 618 -5.66 4.95 -21.55
C ASP A 618 -5.19 5.12 -20.10
N ASP A 619 -6.04 4.88 -19.10
CA ASP A 619 -5.67 4.89 -17.68
C ASP A 619 -4.94 3.64 -17.17
N HIS A 620 -4.94 2.54 -17.95
CA HIS A 620 -4.15 1.34 -17.63
C HIS A 620 -2.89 1.19 -18.48
N ASN A 621 -2.69 2.02 -19.51
CA ASN A 621 -1.53 1.92 -20.39
C ASN A 621 -0.25 2.52 -19.77
N ARG A 622 0.50 1.70 -19.04
CA ARG A 622 1.78 2.05 -18.40
C ARG A 622 3.01 1.78 -19.26
N SER A 623 2.83 1.36 -20.52
CA SER A 623 3.94 0.91 -21.40
C SER A 623 5.06 1.93 -21.63
N THR A 624 4.81 3.20 -21.35
CA THR A 624 5.76 4.31 -21.54
C THR A 624 6.21 4.98 -20.24
N LYS A 625 5.78 4.45 -19.08
CA LYS A 625 6.04 5.01 -17.75
C LYS A 625 7.32 4.44 -17.15
N MET A 626 8.24 5.32 -16.76
CA MET A 626 9.55 4.94 -16.18
C MET A 626 9.85 5.70 -14.88
N VAL A 627 8.83 6.31 -14.26
CA VAL A 627 8.98 7.29 -13.17
C VAL A 627 9.68 6.71 -11.95
N ALA A 628 9.18 5.61 -11.38
CA ALA A 628 9.77 4.98 -10.19
C ALA A 628 11.24 4.58 -10.42
N HIS A 629 11.53 3.99 -11.58
CA HIS A 629 12.88 3.62 -11.99
C HIS A 629 13.82 4.84 -12.10
N ASP A 630 13.44 5.84 -12.89
CA ASP A 630 14.32 6.96 -13.22
C ASP A 630 14.53 7.92 -12.04
N ILE A 631 13.52 8.06 -11.18
CA ILE A 631 13.65 8.77 -9.90
C ILE A 631 14.66 8.06 -9.00
N ALA A 632 14.59 6.73 -8.87
CA ALA A 632 15.54 5.97 -8.07
C ALA A 632 16.99 6.17 -8.55
N VAL A 633 17.22 6.12 -9.87
CA VAL A 633 18.53 6.45 -10.47
C VAL A 633 18.97 7.86 -10.10
N SER A 634 18.05 8.84 -10.20
CA SER A 634 18.36 10.25 -9.95
C SER A 634 18.64 10.57 -8.47
N TYR A 635 17.95 9.91 -7.53
CA TYR A 635 18.29 9.94 -6.10
C TYR A 635 19.71 9.44 -5.85
N MET A 636 20.07 8.29 -6.43
CA MET A 636 21.43 7.73 -6.31
C MET A 636 22.48 8.66 -6.91
N GLU A 637 22.20 9.24 -8.08
CA GLU A 637 23.11 10.17 -8.76
C GLU A 637 23.25 11.54 -8.09
N SER A 638 22.29 11.91 -7.23
CA SER A 638 22.37 13.11 -6.38
C SER A 638 23.44 12.97 -5.29
N CYS A 639 23.79 11.74 -4.92
CA CYS A 639 24.68 11.48 -3.79
C CYS A 639 26.14 11.43 -4.23
N ALA A 640 27.02 12.07 -3.45
CA ALA A 640 28.47 11.89 -3.58
C ALA A 640 28.89 10.41 -3.37
N PRO A 641 30.09 9.99 -3.82
CA PRO A 641 30.59 8.63 -3.61
C PRO A 641 30.61 8.19 -2.14
N ASN A 642 30.30 6.92 -1.88
CA ASN A 642 30.29 6.28 -0.56
C ASN A 642 29.31 6.92 0.47
N ALA A 643 28.28 7.60 -0.02
CA ALA A 643 27.29 8.28 0.81
C ALA A 643 26.45 7.32 1.67
N ILE A 644 25.84 7.90 2.70
CA ILE A 644 24.70 7.35 3.44
C ILE A 644 23.47 8.14 2.99
N LEU A 645 22.46 7.46 2.47
CA LEU A 645 21.20 8.06 2.04
C LEU A 645 20.07 7.55 2.95
N PHE A 646 19.51 8.45 3.74
CA PHE A 646 18.34 8.19 4.57
C PHE A 646 17.05 8.36 3.76
N THR A 647 16.19 7.35 3.82
CA THR A 647 14.90 7.27 3.11
C THR A 647 13.76 7.12 4.12
N TYR A 648 12.51 7.36 3.71
CA TYR A 648 11.34 7.16 4.58
C TYR A 648 10.18 6.48 3.83
N GLY A 649 9.73 5.34 4.35
CA GLY A 649 8.63 4.58 3.75
C GLY A 649 8.98 3.87 2.43
N ASP A 650 7.95 3.32 1.80
CA ASP A 650 8.07 2.33 0.72
C ASP A 650 8.47 2.97 -0.62
N ASN A 651 7.80 4.06 -1.02
CA ASN A 651 8.03 4.71 -2.32
C ASN A 651 9.42 5.37 -2.43
N ASP A 652 10.01 5.81 -1.32
CA ASP A 652 11.40 6.27 -1.29
C ASP A 652 12.39 5.11 -1.37
N THR A 653 12.07 3.96 -0.78
CA THR A 653 13.06 2.92 -0.48
C THR A 653 13.06 1.77 -1.49
N TYR A 654 11.89 1.25 -1.86
CA TYR A 654 11.80 0.02 -2.65
C TYR A 654 12.29 0.19 -4.09
N PRO A 655 12.01 1.31 -4.79
CA PRO A 655 12.67 1.59 -6.08
C PRO A 655 14.19 1.70 -5.97
N LEU A 656 14.72 2.26 -4.87
CA LEU A 656 16.17 2.34 -4.61
C LEU A 656 16.78 0.96 -4.34
N TRP A 657 16.09 0.10 -3.60
CA TRP A 657 16.49 -1.30 -3.43
C TRP A 657 16.49 -2.04 -4.76
N TYR A 658 15.49 -1.84 -5.61
CA TYR A 658 15.46 -2.40 -6.96
C TYR A 658 16.70 -1.99 -7.76
N ILE A 659 16.96 -0.68 -7.90
CA ILE A 659 18.03 -0.22 -8.79
C ILE A 659 19.42 -0.66 -8.30
N GLN A 660 19.61 -0.81 -6.99
CA GLN A 660 20.86 -1.31 -6.42
C GLN A 660 20.97 -2.85 -6.49
N GLU A 661 19.92 -3.58 -6.12
CA GLU A 661 19.97 -5.05 -6.04
C GLU A 661 19.85 -5.73 -7.40
N VAL A 662 19.12 -5.15 -8.35
CA VAL A 662 18.88 -5.72 -9.68
C VAL A 662 19.86 -5.16 -10.69
N GLU A 663 19.92 -3.84 -10.81
CA GLU A 663 20.69 -3.17 -11.87
C GLU A 663 22.11 -2.76 -11.45
N GLY A 664 22.43 -2.83 -10.15
CA GLY A 664 23.77 -2.53 -9.65
C GLY A 664 24.14 -1.05 -9.75
N VAL A 665 23.15 -0.14 -9.69
CA VAL A 665 23.42 1.31 -9.71
C VAL A 665 23.89 1.77 -8.34
N ARG A 666 25.06 2.44 -8.32
CA ARG A 666 25.68 3.02 -7.12
C ARG A 666 25.73 2.05 -5.91
N PRO A 667 26.38 0.89 -6.07
CA PRO A 667 26.54 -0.10 -4.98
C PRO A 667 27.40 0.41 -3.81
N ASP A 668 28.04 1.56 -3.97
CA ASP A 668 28.81 2.27 -2.93
C ASP A 668 27.92 2.97 -1.89
N ILE A 669 26.71 3.39 -2.27
CA ILE A 669 25.78 4.12 -1.39
C ILE A 669 25.14 3.16 -0.40
N ARG A 670 25.09 3.56 0.88
CA ARG A 670 24.29 2.88 1.90
C ARG A 670 22.90 3.50 2.00
N LEU A 671 21.88 2.72 1.70
CA LEU A 671 20.48 3.09 1.92
C LEU A 671 20.06 2.77 3.37
N VAL A 672 19.40 3.72 4.04
CA VAL A 672 18.91 3.57 5.41
C VAL A 672 17.46 4.06 5.50
N ASN A 673 16.51 3.13 5.54
CA ASN A 673 15.09 3.43 5.73
C ASN A 673 14.81 3.71 7.20
N LEU A 674 14.47 4.97 7.50
CA LEU A 674 14.22 5.46 8.85
C LEU A 674 13.03 4.77 9.53
N SER A 675 12.01 4.35 8.77
CA SER A 675 10.85 3.61 9.30
C SER A 675 11.21 2.19 9.76
N LEU A 676 12.30 1.62 9.24
CA LEU A 676 12.81 0.30 9.63
C LEU A 676 13.98 0.41 10.63
N PHE A 677 14.60 1.59 10.75
CA PHE A 677 15.83 1.77 11.53
C PHE A 677 15.63 1.66 13.05
N ASP A 678 14.37 1.71 13.51
CA ASP A 678 14.00 1.43 14.90
C ASP A 678 14.00 -0.06 15.26
N THR A 679 14.34 -0.95 14.33
CA THR A 679 14.40 -2.39 14.55
C THR A 679 15.85 -2.89 14.69
N ASP A 680 16.06 -3.86 15.58
CA ASP A 680 17.39 -4.41 15.87
C ASP A 680 18.01 -5.14 14.67
N TRP A 681 17.20 -5.89 13.91
CA TRP A 681 17.63 -6.57 12.69
C TRP A 681 18.12 -5.60 11.62
N TYR A 682 17.48 -4.44 11.46
CA TYR A 682 17.88 -3.46 10.46
C TYR A 682 19.19 -2.78 10.85
N ILE A 683 19.34 -2.40 12.13
CA ILE A 683 20.61 -1.87 12.68
C ILE A 683 21.74 -2.91 12.49
N ASN A 684 21.48 -4.20 12.76
CA ASN A 684 22.45 -5.27 12.50
C ASN A 684 22.85 -5.35 11.02
N GLY A 685 21.89 -5.17 10.10
CA GLY A 685 22.15 -5.09 8.66
C GLY A 685 23.10 -3.94 8.27
N MET A 686 22.93 -2.77 8.89
CA MET A 686 23.77 -1.59 8.64
C MET A 686 25.23 -1.74 9.10
N ARG A 687 25.49 -2.69 10.00
CA ARG A 687 26.83 -3.00 10.53
C ARG A 687 27.59 -4.04 9.70
N ARG A 688 26.99 -4.55 8.63
CA ARG A 688 27.65 -5.47 7.70
C ARG A 688 28.06 -4.72 6.43
N LYS A 689 29.13 -5.19 5.80
CA LYS A 689 29.45 -4.79 4.43
C LYS A 689 28.33 -5.28 3.50
N VAL A 690 27.82 -4.38 2.66
CA VAL A 690 26.78 -4.66 1.68
C VAL A 690 27.25 -4.06 0.36
N HIS A 691 27.36 -4.90 -0.67
CA HIS A 691 27.97 -4.56 -1.95
C HIS A 691 29.38 -3.93 -1.76
N GLU A 692 29.59 -2.73 -2.29
CA GLU A 692 30.81 -1.94 -2.16
C GLU A 692 30.80 -1.04 -0.91
N SER A 693 29.66 -0.91 -0.25
CA SER A 693 29.48 -0.06 0.92
C SER A 693 30.01 -0.74 2.19
N GLU A 694 31.05 -0.16 2.78
CA GLU A 694 31.55 -0.58 4.10
C GLU A 694 30.49 -0.42 5.20
N PRO A 695 30.61 -1.14 6.34
CA PRO A 695 29.73 -0.97 7.49
C PRO A 695 29.56 0.50 7.90
N LEU A 696 28.36 0.86 8.35
CA LEU A 696 28.16 2.19 8.97
C LEU A 696 28.97 2.28 10.28
N PRO A 697 29.44 3.49 10.66
CA PRO A 697 30.24 3.71 11.87
C PRO A 697 29.36 3.67 13.14
N ILE A 698 28.65 2.57 13.33
CA ILE A 698 27.81 2.29 14.51
C ILE A 698 28.67 1.59 15.55
N THR A 699 28.94 2.28 16.65
CA THR A 699 29.70 1.79 17.81
C THR A 699 28.84 0.97 18.77
N MET A 700 27.52 1.14 18.72
CA MET A 700 26.55 0.37 19.52
C MET A 700 26.78 -1.14 19.43
N LYS A 701 26.81 -1.82 20.57
CA LYS A 701 26.87 -3.29 20.66
C LYS A 701 25.47 -3.89 20.49
N PRO A 702 25.32 -5.09 19.89
CA PRO A 702 23.98 -5.69 19.68
C PRO A 702 23.15 -5.75 20.96
N SER A 703 23.78 -6.09 22.09
CA SER A 703 23.13 -6.15 23.41
C SER A 703 22.52 -4.83 23.88
N GLN A 704 22.89 -3.69 23.29
CA GLN A 704 22.39 -2.37 23.68
C GLN A 704 21.10 -1.97 22.95
N TYR A 705 20.72 -2.68 21.88
CA TYR A 705 19.57 -2.33 21.03
C TYR A 705 18.70 -3.52 20.60
N VAL A 706 18.96 -4.74 21.08
CA VAL A 706 18.02 -5.88 20.92
C VAL A 706 16.60 -5.49 21.36
N ALA A 707 15.58 -6.11 20.78
CA ALA A 707 14.18 -5.86 21.18
C ALA A 707 13.98 -5.92 22.70
N GLY A 708 13.38 -4.88 23.32
CA GLY A 708 13.26 -4.72 24.77
C GLY A 708 14.32 -3.81 25.41
N GLU A 709 15.40 -3.50 24.70
CA GLU A 709 16.47 -2.61 25.17
C GLU A 709 16.44 -1.29 24.39
N ARG A 710 16.36 -0.17 25.13
CA ARG A 710 16.37 1.21 24.61
C ARG A 710 15.36 1.43 23.47
N ASP A 711 14.21 0.76 23.50
CA ASP A 711 13.15 0.90 22.49
C ASP A 711 12.69 2.37 22.40
N VAL A 712 12.47 3.00 23.56
CA VAL A 712 12.14 4.42 23.70
C VAL A 712 12.87 5.00 24.91
N MET A 713 13.48 6.17 24.74
CA MET A 713 14.13 6.95 25.80
C MET A 713 13.49 8.34 25.87
N TYR A 714 12.84 8.64 26.99
CA TYR A 714 12.13 9.90 27.17
C TYR A 714 13.08 11.06 27.47
N ILE A 715 12.55 12.27 27.30
CA ILE A 715 13.28 13.50 27.56
C ILE A 715 13.04 13.91 29.01
N LYS A 716 14.13 14.11 29.74
CA LYS A 716 14.12 14.76 31.06
C LYS A 716 15.09 15.92 30.99
N ASP A 717 14.54 17.09 30.68
CA ASP A 717 15.33 18.30 30.51
C ASP A 717 15.92 18.75 31.85
N LEU A 718 17.25 18.66 31.97
CA LEU A 718 18.02 19.05 33.15
C LEU A 718 18.35 20.55 33.15
N GLN A 719 17.81 21.33 32.21
CA GLN A 719 18.06 22.78 32.07
C GLN A 719 19.55 23.09 31.89
N ILE A 720 20.26 22.24 31.15
CA ILE A 720 21.68 22.43 30.85
C ILE A 720 21.83 23.71 30.03
N GLN A 721 22.72 24.61 30.46
CA GLN A 721 23.00 25.84 29.72
C GLN A 721 23.76 25.53 28.43
N GLY A 722 23.23 26.01 27.30
CA GLY A 722 23.84 25.83 25.98
C GLY A 722 23.57 24.47 25.33
N SER A 723 24.32 24.19 24.27
CA SER A 723 24.23 22.97 23.46
C SER A 723 25.27 21.92 23.91
N VAL A 724 24.89 20.64 23.95
CA VAL A 724 25.75 19.52 24.42
C VAL A 724 26.30 18.72 23.25
N GLU A 725 27.57 18.32 23.31
CA GLU A 725 28.21 17.52 22.24
C GLU A 725 27.47 16.19 22.01
N LEU A 726 27.14 15.89 20.76
CA LEU A 726 26.36 14.72 20.36
C LEU A 726 27.04 13.42 20.83
N LYS A 727 28.37 13.38 20.80
CA LYS A 727 29.12 12.23 21.30
C LYS A 727 28.88 11.97 22.79
N GLN A 728 28.82 13.02 23.60
CA GLN A 728 28.51 12.88 25.04
C GLN A 728 27.07 12.41 25.26
N ILE A 729 26.13 12.85 24.42
CA ILE A 729 24.75 12.37 24.43
C ILE A 729 24.69 10.88 24.07
N VAL A 730 25.39 10.46 23.02
CA VAL A 730 25.48 9.04 22.63
C VAL A 730 26.11 8.21 23.76
N ASP A 731 27.22 8.66 24.34
CA ASP A 731 27.88 7.96 25.46
C ASP A 731 26.95 7.80 26.67
N LEU A 732 26.18 8.84 27.02
CA LEU A 732 25.18 8.80 28.11
C LEU A 732 24.03 7.84 27.79
N LEU A 733 23.47 7.92 26.58
CA LEU A 733 22.35 7.07 26.16
C LEU A 733 22.77 5.59 26.02
N LEU A 734 24.04 5.32 25.76
CA LEU A 734 24.62 3.98 25.72
C LEU A 734 25.18 3.50 27.07
N SER A 735 25.24 4.36 28.08
CA SER A 735 25.73 4.00 29.40
C SER A 735 24.84 2.94 30.04
N ASP A 736 25.49 1.90 30.58
CA ASP A 736 24.86 0.87 31.41
C ASP A 736 24.96 1.21 32.90
N ASN A 737 25.63 2.31 33.27
CA ASN A 737 25.70 2.76 34.65
C ASN A 737 24.30 3.14 35.17
N ALA A 738 23.98 2.71 36.39
CA ALA A 738 22.69 2.94 37.01
C ALA A 738 22.47 4.43 37.38
N ASP A 739 23.54 5.21 37.52
CA ASP A 739 23.49 6.65 37.84
C ASP A 739 23.19 7.51 36.61
N ASP A 740 23.45 6.99 35.42
CA ASP A 740 23.16 7.66 34.13
C ASP A 740 21.73 7.40 33.65
N LYS A 741 20.92 6.73 34.47
CA LYS A 741 19.54 6.31 34.18
C LYS A 741 18.56 6.91 35.17
N VAL A 742 17.33 7.11 34.72
CA VAL A 742 16.22 7.56 35.56
C VAL A 742 15.31 6.40 35.90
N ALA A 743 14.82 6.38 37.14
CA ALA A 743 13.79 5.43 37.54
C ALA A 743 12.45 5.82 36.89
N LEU A 744 11.83 4.84 36.24
CA LEU A 744 10.46 4.86 35.80
C LEU A 744 9.53 4.56 36.98
N ILE A 745 8.23 4.80 36.77
CA ILE A 745 7.19 4.61 37.78
C ILE A 745 7.10 3.15 38.24
N ASP A 746 7.37 2.21 37.33
CA ASP A 746 7.40 0.76 37.61
C ASP A 746 8.69 0.30 38.33
N GLY A 747 9.58 1.23 38.69
CA GLY A 747 10.85 0.96 39.36
C GLY A 747 11.98 0.52 38.43
N THR A 748 11.71 0.30 37.14
CA THR A 748 12.76 0.03 36.15
C THR A 748 13.57 1.30 35.89
N LYS A 749 14.83 1.16 35.45
CA LYS A 749 15.68 2.30 35.11
C LYS A 749 15.86 2.39 33.60
N THR A 750 15.66 3.56 33.02
CA THR A 750 15.85 3.81 31.59
C THR A 750 16.82 4.95 31.32
N ASN A 751 17.51 4.90 30.18
CA ASN A 751 18.29 6.02 29.68
C ASN A 751 17.34 7.16 29.28
N PHE A 752 17.80 8.41 29.40
CA PHE A 752 17.00 9.59 29.10
C PHE A 752 17.83 10.63 28.36
N LEU A 753 17.16 11.47 27.57
CA LEU A 753 17.80 12.62 26.93
C LEU A 753 17.78 13.81 27.90
N PRO A 754 18.95 14.35 28.33
CA PRO A 754 19.03 15.39 29.36
C PRO A 754 18.78 16.81 28.83
N THR A 755 18.84 17.02 27.52
CA THR A 755 18.57 18.30 26.84
C THR A 755 18.22 18.06 25.38
N LYS A 756 17.40 18.94 24.79
CA LYS A 756 17.15 18.95 23.35
C LYS A 756 18.19 19.74 22.55
N ASN A 757 19.04 20.53 23.20
CA ASN A 757 20.02 21.37 22.53
C ASN A 757 21.30 20.57 22.26
N LEU A 758 21.50 20.18 21.01
CA LEU A 758 22.58 19.29 20.58
C LEU A 758 23.62 20.08 19.79
N LYS A 759 24.88 19.66 19.89
CA LYS A 759 26.02 20.23 19.20
C LYS A 759 26.86 19.14 18.56
N LEU A 760 27.39 19.38 17.36
CA LEU A 760 28.44 18.58 16.76
C LEU A 760 29.62 19.49 16.42
N THR A 761 30.72 19.37 17.15
CA THR A 761 31.96 20.08 16.82
C THR A 761 32.49 19.63 15.45
N VAL A 762 32.90 20.60 14.64
CA VAL A 762 33.37 20.39 13.28
C VAL A 762 34.81 20.83 13.18
N ASN A 763 35.67 19.92 12.71
CA ASN A 763 37.02 20.27 12.28
C ASN A 763 36.99 20.64 10.78
N PRO A 764 37.19 21.92 10.41
CA PRO A 764 37.12 22.33 9.00
C PRO A 764 38.11 21.58 8.10
N GLN A 765 39.26 21.17 8.64
CA GLN A 765 40.26 20.45 7.86
C GLN A 765 39.78 19.04 7.47
N ASP A 766 39.02 18.38 8.35
CA ASP A 766 38.45 17.06 8.06
C ASP A 766 37.45 17.17 6.90
N VAL A 767 36.56 18.17 6.96
CA VAL A 767 35.55 18.45 5.92
C VAL A 767 36.19 18.68 4.54
N ILE A 768 37.32 19.39 4.47
CA ILE A 768 38.05 19.59 3.22
C ILE A 768 38.79 18.32 2.79
N SER A 769 39.48 17.64 3.71
CA SER A 769 40.31 16.47 3.41
C SER A 769 39.50 15.26 2.93
N THR A 770 38.25 15.12 3.38
CA THR A 770 37.33 14.07 2.92
C THR A 770 36.63 14.42 1.61
N GLY A 771 36.87 15.61 1.06
CA GLY A 771 36.21 16.09 -0.15
C GLY A 771 34.74 16.44 0.07
N THR A 772 34.31 16.68 1.31
CA THR A 772 32.92 17.09 1.60
C THR A 772 32.64 18.46 1.01
N LEU A 773 33.59 19.39 1.14
CA LEU A 773 33.58 20.71 0.52
C LEU A 773 34.96 21.00 -0.11
N PRO A 774 35.03 21.81 -1.19
CA PRO A 774 36.30 22.22 -1.78
C PRO A 774 37.05 23.20 -0.86
N ALA A 775 38.38 23.26 -0.98
CA ALA A 775 39.22 24.12 -0.13
C ALA A 775 38.85 25.61 -0.19
N SER A 776 38.24 26.09 -1.28
CA SER A 776 37.72 27.45 -1.44
C SER A 776 36.61 27.81 -0.45
N GLU A 777 35.92 26.81 0.10
CA GLU A 777 34.78 26.96 1.02
C GLU A 777 35.19 26.97 2.50
N LEU A 778 36.50 26.88 2.81
CA LEU A 778 37.01 26.76 4.18
C LEU A 778 36.47 27.85 5.13
N SER A 779 36.32 29.08 4.64
CA SER A 779 35.84 30.23 5.43
C SER A 779 34.34 30.17 5.74
N ARG A 780 33.57 29.38 4.98
CA ARG A 780 32.12 29.19 5.16
C ARG A 780 31.80 28.05 6.12
N ILE A 781 32.78 27.23 6.51
CA ILE A 781 32.55 26.14 7.47
C ILE A 781 32.34 26.70 8.89
N THR A 782 31.29 26.24 9.56
CA THR A 782 31.06 26.55 10.98
C THR A 782 31.94 25.68 11.87
N PRO A 783 32.53 26.20 12.97
CA PRO A 783 33.30 25.38 13.92
C PRO A 783 32.43 24.38 14.70
N ALA A 784 31.11 24.59 14.74
CA ALA A 784 30.16 23.65 15.31
C ALA A 784 28.79 23.78 14.65
N MET A 785 28.11 22.65 14.47
CA MET A 785 26.69 22.63 14.14
C MET A 785 25.88 22.55 15.44
N GLU A 786 24.94 23.46 15.65
CA GLU A 786 24.08 23.48 16.82
C GLU A 786 22.62 23.44 16.39
N TRP A 787 21.85 22.54 16.97
CA TRP A 787 20.44 22.37 16.62
C TRP A 787 19.61 21.87 17.81
N LYS A 788 18.30 22.00 17.68
CA LYS A 788 17.35 21.53 18.68
C LYS A 788 16.67 20.24 18.19
N PHE A 789 16.77 19.17 18.96
CA PHE A 789 16.05 17.92 18.69
C PHE A 789 14.54 18.18 18.69
N ASN A 790 13.86 17.75 17.62
CA ASN A 790 12.48 18.12 17.31
C ASN A 790 11.42 17.11 17.80
N LYS A 791 11.81 15.94 18.36
CA LYS A 791 10.86 14.92 18.85
C LYS A 791 10.68 14.94 20.37
N GLY A 792 9.69 14.19 20.86
CA GLY A 792 9.37 14.04 22.30
C GLY A 792 10.13 12.93 23.02
N TYR A 793 10.78 12.04 22.28
CA TYR A 793 11.56 10.91 22.78
C TYR A 793 12.60 10.50 21.74
N VAL A 794 13.63 9.77 22.17
CA VAL A 794 14.66 9.17 21.31
C VAL A 794 14.35 7.69 21.16
N THR A 795 14.15 7.24 19.91
CA THR A 795 14.03 5.81 19.59
C THR A 795 15.42 5.20 19.38
N LYS A 796 15.52 3.87 19.38
CA LYS A 796 16.81 3.21 19.08
C LYS A 796 17.37 3.54 17.70
N GLY A 797 16.52 3.71 16.68
CA GLY A 797 16.95 4.12 15.34
C GLY A 797 17.46 5.56 15.33
N THR A 798 16.82 6.45 16.09
CA THR A 798 17.32 7.82 16.30
C THR A 798 18.69 7.81 17.01
N LEU A 799 18.86 6.96 18.04
CA LEU A 799 20.15 6.77 18.71
C LEU A 799 21.22 6.21 17.77
N ALA A 800 20.88 5.24 16.91
CA ALA A 800 21.80 4.72 15.90
C ALA A 800 22.20 5.79 14.88
N MET A 801 21.27 6.67 14.48
CA MET A 801 21.58 7.82 13.65
C MET A 801 22.52 8.81 14.36
N PHE A 802 22.30 9.10 15.64
CA PHE A 802 23.21 9.93 16.43
C PHE A 802 24.60 9.33 16.54
N ASP A 803 24.68 8.01 16.76
CA ASP A 803 25.95 7.27 16.82
C ASP A 803 26.70 7.35 15.49
N ILE A 804 26.01 7.19 14.36
CA ILE A 804 26.58 7.41 13.02
C ILE A 804 27.15 8.82 12.90
N LEU A 805 26.35 9.85 13.22
CA LEU A 805 26.78 11.25 13.08
C LEU A 805 27.98 11.57 13.98
N ALA A 806 28.00 11.08 15.21
CA ALA A 806 29.07 11.30 16.18
C ALA A 806 30.40 10.62 15.79
N HIS A 807 30.35 9.53 15.00
CA HIS A 807 31.52 8.71 14.67
C HIS A 807 31.89 8.68 13.17
N ASN A 808 31.14 9.39 12.32
CA ASN A 808 31.39 9.46 10.89
C ASN A 808 32.61 10.33 10.52
N ASN A 809 32.89 11.38 11.29
CA ASN A 809 34.00 12.33 11.04
C ASN A 809 34.06 12.82 9.58
N TRP A 810 32.90 13.07 8.96
CA TRP A 810 32.77 13.48 7.55
C TRP A 810 33.39 12.52 6.53
N LYS A 811 33.75 11.28 6.91
CA LYS A 811 34.32 10.28 5.99
C LYS A 811 33.30 9.78 4.97
N ARG A 812 32.02 9.75 5.36
CA ARG A 812 30.90 9.41 4.49
C ARG A 812 29.97 10.61 4.35
N PRO A 813 29.67 11.08 3.14
CA PRO A 813 28.63 12.09 2.92
C PRO A 813 27.28 11.61 3.46
N VAL A 814 26.53 12.47 4.15
CA VAL A 814 25.21 12.15 4.71
C VAL A 814 24.12 12.88 3.95
N TYR A 815 23.13 12.14 3.49
CA TYR A 815 22.03 12.62 2.68
C TYR A 815 20.68 12.13 3.21
N PHE A 816 19.62 12.88 2.92
CA PHE A 816 18.23 12.49 3.09
C PHE A 816 17.49 12.65 1.75
N CYS A 817 16.57 11.75 1.43
CA CYS A 817 15.66 12.00 0.29
C CYS A 817 14.84 13.27 0.53
N SER A 818 14.55 14.04 -0.53
CA SER A 818 13.77 15.29 -0.43
C SER A 818 12.33 15.09 0.05
N THR A 819 11.82 13.86 -0.03
CA THR A 819 10.49 13.43 0.41
C THR A 819 10.43 13.02 1.88
N VAL A 820 11.58 12.90 2.56
CA VAL A 820 11.64 12.59 3.99
C VAL A 820 10.94 13.71 4.78
N PRO A 821 9.96 13.40 5.66
CA PRO A 821 9.29 14.41 6.47
C PRO A 821 10.28 15.14 7.40
N SER A 822 10.08 16.45 7.60
CA SER A 822 10.99 17.28 8.41
C SER A 822 11.16 16.81 9.85
N GLU A 823 10.11 16.23 10.44
CA GLU A 823 10.16 15.57 11.75
C GLU A 823 11.25 14.48 11.83
N GLN A 824 11.58 13.83 10.71
CA GLN A 824 12.58 12.76 10.65
C GLN A 824 14.02 13.26 10.46
N PHE A 825 14.23 14.56 10.18
CA PHE A 825 15.58 15.17 10.16
C PHE A 825 16.17 15.36 11.56
N ASN A 826 15.39 15.12 12.61
CA ASN A 826 15.81 15.22 14.01
C ASN A 826 16.36 16.63 14.38
N GLY A 827 15.88 17.67 13.68
CA GLY A 827 16.24 19.08 13.86
C GLY A 827 17.44 19.56 13.05
N LEU A 828 18.02 18.72 12.18
CA LEU A 828 19.17 19.07 11.33
C LEU A 828 18.83 19.99 10.14
N ASP A 829 17.56 20.37 9.99
CA ASP A 829 16.98 21.10 8.85
C ASP A 829 17.85 22.28 8.38
N ASN A 830 18.38 23.07 9.32
CA ASN A 830 19.21 24.25 9.04
C ASN A 830 20.59 23.94 8.42
N TYR A 831 21.00 22.69 8.41
CA TYR A 831 22.26 22.21 7.82
C TYR A 831 22.03 21.28 6.63
N LEU A 832 20.78 21.12 6.18
CA LEU A 832 20.41 20.31 5.03
C LEU A 832 20.29 21.17 3.77
N TYR A 833 21.26 21.00 2.87
CA TYR A 833 21.32 21.73 1.61
C TYR A 833 20.80 20.87 0.46
N ASN A 834 19.84 21.39 -0.29
CA ASN A 834 19.21 20.70 -1.40
C ASN A 834 20.18 20.59 -2.61
N GLU A 835 20.40 19.37 -3.09
CA GLU A 835 21.20 19.02 -4.27
C GLU A 835 20.33 18.44 -5.41
N GLY A 836 19.00 18.65 -5.37
CA GLY A 836 18.02 18.15 -6.33
C GLY A 836 16.96 17.29 -5.65
N LEU A 837 17.10 15.96 -5.77
CA LEU A 837 16.24 14.99 -5.09
C LEU A 837 16.80 14.58 -3.71
N ALA A 838 18.04 14.94 -3.37
CA ALA A 838 18.60 14.65 -2.06
C ALA A 838 19.02 15.93 -1.33
N LEU A 839 18.86 15.93 -0.01
CA LEU A 839 19.33 16.97 0.90
C LEU A 839 20.63 16.50 1.54
N ARG A 840 21.73 17.23 1.34
CA ARG A 840 23.05 16.92 1.90
C ARG A 840 23.26 17.64 3.22
N LEU A 841 23.72 16.93 4.24
CA LEU A 841 24.17 17.55 5.49
C LEU A 841 25.53 18.25 5.27
N LEU A 842 25.58 19.57 5.48
CA LEU A 842 26.80 20.37 5.33
C LEU A 842 27.01 21.31 6.53
N PRO A 843 28.24 21.41 7.08
CA PRO A 843 28.54 22.23 8.25
C PRO A 843 28.87 23.66 7.83
N LEU A 844 27.95 24.33 7.15
CA LEU A 844 28.14 25.71 6.73
C LEU A 844 27.63 26.68 7.81
N LYS A 845 28.24 27.87 7.88
CA LYS A 845 27.74 29.00 8.68
C LYS A 845 26.34 29.32 8.20
N GLN A 846 25.41 29.45 9.14
CA GLN A 846 24.05 29.82 8.82
C GLN A 846 24.05 31.21 8.20
N ASP A 847 23.59 31.32 6.95
CA ASP A 847 23.33 32.61 6.32
C ASP A 847 22.16 33.29 7.05
N SER A 848 22.13 34.62 7.05
CA SER A 848 20.99 35.42 7.57
C SER A 848 19.64 35.10 6.90
N ILE A 849 19.67 34.31 5.81
CA ILE A 849 18.53 33.77 5.04
C ILE A 849 17.85 32.60 5.78
N ALA A 850 18.47 31.98 6.79
CA ALA A 850 17.85 30.89 7.56
C ALA A 850 16.52 31.31 8.24
N ASN A 851 16.24 32.61 8.36
CA ASN A 851 15.00 33.17 8.90
C ASN A 851 13.87 33.37 7.85
N THR A 852 14.07 33.05 6.57
CA THR A 852 13.05 33.23 5.52
C THR A 852 12.19 31.99 5.29
N GLY A 853 12.50 30.85 5.92
CA GLY A 853 11.78 29.58 5.72
C GLY A 853 12.06 28.90 4.37
N GLU A 854 13.03 29.37 3.58
CA GLU A 854 13.47 28.71 2.34
C GLU A 854 14.49 27.62 2.65
N GLN A 855 14.34 26.42 2.05
CA GLN A 855 15.34 25.36 2.15
C GLN A 855 16.67 25.83 1.51
N PRO A 856 17.81 25.75 2.21
CA PRO A 856 19.10 26.06 1.62
C PRO A 856 19.40 25.19 0.41
N ILE A 857 20.05 25.75 -0.61
CA ILE A 857 20.43 25.02 -1.84
C ILE A 857 21.95 24.94 -1.97
N ASN A 858 22.46 23.79 -2.39
CA ASN A 858 23.85 23.66 -2.83
C ASN A 858 23.89 23.74 -4.37
N LEU A 859 24.17 24.94 -4.88
CA LEU A 859 23.83 25.33 -6.25
C LEU A 859 24.60 24.54 -7.33
N GLU A 860 25.92 24.38 -7.18
CA GLU A 860 26.74 23.75 -8.24
C GLU A 860 26.44 22.24 -8.41
N PRO A 861 26.34 21.44 -7.33
CA PRO A 861 25.91 20.05 -7.47
C PRO A 861 24.49 19.96 -8.03
N MET A 862 23.54 20.77 -7.51
CA MET A 862 22.17 20.78 -8.00
C MET A 862 22.09 21.07 -9.51
N TYR A 863 22.84 22.08 -9.99
CA TYR A 863 22.94 22.39 -11.42
C TYR A 863 23.47 21.20 -12.22
N THR A 864 24.57 20.61 -11.77
CA THR A 864 25.22 19.47 -12.44
C THR A 864 24.28 18.27 -12.51
N HIS A 865 23.58 17.97 -11.42
CA HIS A 865 22.66 16.85 -11.33
C HIS A 865 21.49 17.01 -12.29
N ILE A 866 20.79 18.14 -12.23
CA ILE A 866 19.60 18.40 -13.06
C ILE A 866 19.94 18.48 -14.55
N MET A 867 21.07 19.11 -14.89
CA MET A 867 21.43 19.31 -16.30
C MET A 867 22.05 18.07 -16.94
N ASN A 868 22.82 17.27 -16.18
CA ASN A 868 23.70 16.25 -16.76
C ASN A 868 23.44 14.82 -16.28
N LYS A 869 22.76 14.62 -15.14
CA LYS A 869 22.62 13.28 -14.53
C LYS A 869 21.19 12.78 -14.41
N PHE A 870 20.24 13.66 -14.12
CA PHE A 870 18.87 13.23 -13.80
C PHE A 870 18.12 12.71 -15.01
N LYS A 871 17.30 11.70 -14.72
CA LYS A 871 16.29 11.13 -15.62
C LYS A 871 14.91 11.51 -15.11
N TRP A 872 13.94 11.53 -16.03
CA TRP A 872 12.63 12.15 -15.79
C TRP A 872 11.46 11.19 -16.01
N GLY A 873 11.70 9.88 -16.14
CA GLY A 873 10.63 8.88 -16.15
C GLY A 873 9.64 8.98 -17.31
N ASN A 874 10.01 9.71 -18.37
CA ASN A 874 9.15 10.09 -19.49
C ASN A 874 7.87 10.85 -19.07
N VAL A 875 7.86 11.58 -17.94
CA VAL A 875 6.65 12.26 -17.42
C VAL A 875 5.96 13.19 -18.41
N LYS A 876 6.69 13.78 -19.36
CA LYS A 876 6.12 14.67 -20.38
C LYS A 876 5.25 13.96 -21.41
N ASN A 877 5.65 12.76 -21.83
CA ASN A 877 5.00 12.03 -22.94
C ASN A 877 4.42 10.68 -22.52
N ALA A 878 4.48 10.34 -21.23
CA ALA A 878 3.89 9.11 -20.71
C ALA A 878 2.40 9.06 -21.05
N SER A 879 1.95 7.91 -21.52
CA SER A 879 0.54 7.66 -21.86
C SER A 879 -0.37 7.75 -20.63
N TYR A 880 0.17 7.37 -19.48
CA TYR A 880 -0.49 7.39 -18.18
C TYR A 880 0.52 7.68 -17.07
N LEU A 881 0.10 8.43 -16.06
CA LEU A 881 0.79 8.60 -14.79
C LEU A 881 -0.21 8.27 -13.68
N ASP A 882 0.15 7.34 -12.80
CA ASP A 882 -0.61 7.14 -11.56
C ASP A 882 -0.47 8.35 -10.63
N GLU A 883 -1.29 8.39 -9.59
CA GLU A 883 -1.34 9.49 -8.63
C GLU A 883 0.04 9.81 -8.01
N GLN A 884 0.80 8.80 -7.58
CA GLN A 884 2.13 9.01 -7.02
C GLN A 884 3.06 9.66 -8.05
N SER A 885 3.03 9.18 -9.30
CA SER A 885 3.84 9.71 -10.39
C SER A 885 3.43 11.13 -10.77
N ALA A 886 2.15 11.46 -10.69
CA ALA A 886 1.62 12.79 -10.93
C ALA A 886 1.99 13.76 -9.81
N ASP A 887 2.06 13.30 -8.56
CA ASP A 887 2.56 14.08 -7.43
C ASP A 887 4.05 14.39 -7.56
N ASP A 888 4.86 13.43 -8.04
CA ASP A 888 6.29 13.62 -8.28
C ASP A 888 6.60 14.72 -9.32
N VAL A 889 5.68 14.97 -10.27
CA VAL A 889 5.79 16.12 -11.19
C VAL A 889 5.84 17.45 -10.42
N SER A 890 5.13 17.56 -9.29
CA SER A 890 5.17 18.76 -8.44
C SER A 890 6.53 18.89 -7.72
N ILE A 891 7.14 17.79 -7.32
CA ILE A 891 8.50 17.77 -6.74
C ILE A 891 9.51 18.29 -7.79
N PHE A 892 9.43 17.79 -9.03
CA PHE A 892 10.30 18.24 -10.11
C PHE A 892 10.11 19.73 -10.43
N ASN A 893 8.88 20.23 -10.46
CA ASN A 893 8.59 21.64 -10.67
C ASN A 893 9.27 22.52 -9.61
N ASN A 894 9.14 22.14 -8.33
CA ASN A 894 9.76 22.86 -7.21
C ASN A 894 11.28 22.83 -7.28
N MET A 895 11.86 21.69 -7.68
CA MET A 895 13.29 21.53 -7.87
C MET A 895 13.84 22.46 -8.98
N PHE A 896 13.21 22.50 -10.15
CA PHE A 896 13.59 23.43 -11.22
C PHE A 896 13.47 24.88 -10.79
N ASN A 897 12.35 25.24 -10.14
CA ASN A 897 12.14 26.59 -9.60
C ASN A 897 13.27 27.00 -8.66
N SER A 898 13.63 26.14 -7.71
CA SER A 898 14.66 26.41 -6.72
C SER A 898 16.04 26.63 -7.38
N LEU A 899 16.39 25.80 -8.37
CA LEU A 899 17.64 25.96 -9.12
C LEU A 899 17.67 27.27 -9.91
N ILE A 900 16.60 27.60 -10.63
CA ILE A 900 16.53 28.85 -11.43
C ILE A 900 16.64 30.06 -10.52
N THR A 901 15.88 30.10 -9.42
CA THR A 901 15.95 31.18 -8.43
C THR A 901 17.37 31.32 -7.86
N GLY A 902 18.02 30.20 -7.53
CA GLY A 902 19.39 30.18 -7.04
C GLY A 902 20.40 30.77 -8.02
N LEU A 903 20.33 30.38 -9.30
CA LEU A 903 21.19 30.91 -10.35
C LEU A 903 20.98 32.41 -10.58
N ILE A 904 19.73 32.87 -10.54
CA ILE A 904 19.39 34.29 -10.64
C ILE A 904 19.99 35.07 -9.46
N LYS A 905 19.84 34.57 -8.22
CA LYS A 905 20.41 35.21 -7.02
C LYS A 905 21.94 35.34 -7.10
N GLN A 906 22.63 34.43 -7.80
CA GLN A 906 24.08 34.50 -8.06
C GLN A 906 24.47 35.25 -9.34
N GLY A 907 23.52 35.84 -10.08
CA GLY A 907 23.79 36.55 -11.33
C GLY A 907 24.10 35.66 -12.55
N ARG A 908 23.92 34.33 -12.44
CA ARG A 908 24.17 33.34 -13.50
C ARG A 908 22.97 33.21 -14.45
N LEU A 909 22.59 34.31 -15.10
CA LEU A 909 21.36 34.39 -15.90
C LEU A 909 21.34 33.46 -17.13
N ASP A 910 22.48 33.25 -17.79
CA ASP A 910 22.57 32.36 -18.95
C ASP A 910 22.35 30.89 -18.58
N ASP A 911 22.86 30.48 -17.43
CA ASP A 911 22.65 29.14 -16.90
C ASP A 911 21.20 28.94 -16.47
N ALA A 912 20.59 29.95 -15.83
CA ALA A 912 19.17 29.93 -15.52
C ALA A 912 18.30 29.74 -16.78
N LYS A 913 18.64 30.41 -17.90
CA LYS A 913 17.97 30.19 -19.20
C LYS A 913 18.16 28.78 -19.75
N LYS A 914 19.33 28.16 -19.56
CA LYS A 914 19.55 26.75 -19.94
C LYS A 914 18.64 25.82 -19.13
N VAL A 915 18.51 26.06 -17.83
CA VAL A 915 17.63 25.28 -16.95
C VAL A 915 16.16 25.43 -17.35
N VAL A 916 15.71 26.63 -17.72
CA VAL A 916 14.36 26.86 -18.25
C VAL A 916 14.12 26.06 -19.55
N ARG A 917 15.09 26.00 -20.46
CA ARG A 917 14.98 25.15 -21.66
C ARG A 917 14.90 23.67 -21.30
N LYS A 918 15.67 23.22 -20.30
CA LYS A 918 15.61 21.84 -19.83
C LYS A 918 14.26 21.50 -19.23
N TYR A 919 13.70 22.40 -18.42
CA TYR A 919 12.34 22.29 -17.89
C TYR A 919 11.33 22.08 -19.03
N ASP A 920 11.37 22.91 -20.08
CA ASP A 920 10.46 22.77 -21.23
C ASP A 920 10.63 21.46 -21.97
N GLU A 921 11.86 20.92 -22.02
CA GLU A 921 12.18 19.67 -22.68
C GLU A 921 11.51 18.48 -21.98
N VAL A 922 11.53 18.45 -20.64
CA VAL A 922 11.24 17.24 -19.84
C VAL A 922 9.95 17.28 -19.03
N MET A 923 9.38 18.46 -18.75
CA MET A 923 8.18 18.57 -17.92
C MET A 923 6.89 18.55 -18.75
N PRO A 924 5.80 17.91 -18.26
CA PRO A 924 4.52 17.92 -18.93
C PRO A 924 3.90 19.31 -18.92
N THR A 925 3.11 19.61 -19.96
CA THR A 925 2.27 20.82 -19.98
C THR A 925 0.92 20.62 -19.29
N LYS A 926 0.52 19.37 -19.01
CA LYS A 926 -0.71 19.04 -18.30
C LYS A 926 -0.57 19.41 -16.81
N ILE A 927 -1.63 19.98 -16.24
CA ILE A 927 -1.71 20.28 -14.80
C ILE A 927 -2.50 19.14 -14.16
N TYR A 928 -1.85 18.38 -13.28
CA TYR A 928 -2.47 17.22 -12.61
C TYR A 928 -3.12 17.58 -11.27
N SER A 929 -2.61 18.61 -10.58
CA SER A 929 -3.07 18.96 -9.24
C SER A 929 -3.09 20.47 -9.03
N ILE A 930 -4.05 20.93 -8.22
CA ILE A 930 -4.10 22.34 -7.79
C ILE A 930 -2.86 22.73 -6.98
N ARG A 931 -2.17 21.77 -6.35
CA ARG A 931 -0.91 22.01 -5.61
C ARG A 931 0.19 22.58 -6.50
N THR A 932 0.19 22.24 -7.79
CA THR A 932 1.15 22.80 -8.76
C THR A 932 1.04 24.33 -8.85
N MET A 933 -0.11 24.92 -8.53
CA MET A 933 -0.33 26.37 -8.57
C MET A 933 0.54 27.12 -7.57
N MET A 934 0.98 26.48 -6.48
CA MET A 934 1.83 27.11 -5.46
C MET A 934 3.21 27.52 -6.01
N GLY A 935 3.74 26.77 -7.00
CA GLY A 935 5.05 27.05 -7.61
C GLY A 935 5.01 27.97 -8.84
N VAL A 936 3.82 28.23 -9.39
CA VAL A 936 3.64 29.04 -10.60
C VAL A 936 4.09 30.50 -10.44
N PRO A 937 3.74 31.21 -9.35
CA PRO A 937 4.18 32.59 -9.15
C PRO A 937 5.70 32.73 -9.17
N THR A 938 6.42 31.81 -8.50
CA THR A 938 7.89 31.77 -8.48
C THR A 938 8.46 31.53 -9.87
N MET A 939 7.91 30.57 -10.64
CA MET A 939 8.36 30.34 -12.01
C MET A 939 8.13 31.57 -12.90
N ALA A 940 6.97 32.22 -12.79
CA ALA A 940 6.67 33.42 -13.57
C ALA A 940 7.62 34.57 -13.21
N GLN A 941 7.89 34.79 -11.93
CA GLN A 941 8.88 35.75 -11.45
C GLN A 941 10.25 35.48 -12.07
N ASN A 942 10.71 34.23 -12.01
CA ASN A 942 11.98 33.82 -12.61
C ASN A 942 12.03 34.12 -14.10
N LEU A 943 10.96 33.80 -14.85
CA LEU A 943 10.87 34.07 -16.28
C LEU A 943 10.91 35.58 -16.60
N TYR A 944 10.22 36.43 -15.82
CA TYR A 944 10.31 37.89 -16.02
C TYR A 944 11.73 38.42 -15.79
N ILE A 945 12.43 37.96 -14.75
CA ILE A 945 13.82 38.37 -14.48
C ILE A 945 14.74 37.97 -15.65
N LEU A 946 14.50 36.81 -16.27
CA LEU A 946 15.27 36.33 -17.41
C LEU A 946 14.90 37.00 -18.75
N GLY A 947 13.87 37.84 -18.77
CA GLY A 947 13.36 38.52 -19.97
C GLY A 947 12.40 37.69 -20.82
N GLU A 948 11.92 36.54 -20.32
CA GLU A 948 10.99 35.63 -20.98
C GLU A 948 9.52 36.03 -20.72
N THR A 949 9.21 37.31 -20.92
CA THR A 949 7.94 37.94 -20.50
C THR A 949 6.70 37.31 -21.12
N GLU A 950 6.73 36.96 -22.42
CA GLU A 950 5.59 36.32 -23.09
C GLU A 950 5.29 34.96 -22.48
N LYS A 951 6.34 34.17 -22.21
CA LYS A 951 6.22 32.86 -21.59
C LYS A 951 5.68 32.95 -20.16
N ALA A 952 6.15 33.92 -19.38
CA ALA A 952 5.64 34.19 -18.04
C ALA A 952 4.14 34.57 -18.08
N ASN A 953 3.75 35.49 -18.96
CA ASN A 953 2.36 35.89 -19.16
C ASN A 953 1.47 34.70 -19.54
N ASN A 954 1.94 33.83 -20.44
CA ASN A 954 1.20 32.65 -20.87
C ASN A 954 1.05 31.61 -19.75
N LEU A 955 2.10 31.38 -18.95
CA LEU A 955 2.04 30.51 -17.77
C LEU A 955 0.99 31.01 -16.77
N LEU A 956 0.99 32.31 -16.45
CA LEU A 956 0.02 32.91 -15.52
C LEU A 956 -1.41 32.78 -16.04
N LYS A 957 -1.66 33.13 -17.32
CA LYS A 957 -2.99 33.02 -17.93
C LYS A 957 -3.53 31.58 -17.93
N LYS A 958 -2.69 30.62 -18.33
CA LYS A 958 -3.08 29.20 -18.36
C LYS A 958 -3.41 28.69 -16.96
N SER A 959 -2.59 29.05 -15.97
CA SER A 959 -2.78 28.63 -14.58
C SER A 959 -4.02 29.29 -13.96
N ALA A 960 -4.27 30.56 -14.25
CA ALA A 960 -5.47 31.26 -13.83
C ALA A 960 -6.74 30.66 -14.43
N GLU A 961 -6.74 30.30 -15.72
CA GLU A 961 -7.88 29.62 -16.34
C GLU A 961 -8.14 28.22 -15.76
N TYR A 962 -7.08 27.48 -15.40
CA TYR A 962 -7.23 26.22 -14.65
C TYR A 962 -7.89 26.46 -13.29
N ILE A 963 -7.34 27.38 -12.47
CA ILE A 963 -7.90 27.75 -11.16
C ILE A 963 -9.36 28.17 -11.30
N LYS A 964 -9.69 28.98 -12.30
CA LYS A 964 -11.07 29.43 -12.57
C LYS A 964 -12.04 28.26 -12.70
N LYS A 965 -11.70 27.27 -13.54
CA LYS A 965 -12.58 26.12 -13.76
C LYS A 965 -12.73 25.27 -12.50
N GLU A 966 -11.63 25.01 -11.79
CA GLU A 966 -11.66 24.29 -10.49
C GLU A 966 -12.54 25.03 -9.47
N MET A 967 -12.40 26.35 -9.34
CA MET A 967 -13.15 27.16 -8.36
C MET A 967 -14.63 27.28 -8.72
N ILE A 968 -14.97 27.42 -10.01
CA ILE A 968 -16.38 27.42 -10.44
C ILE A 968 -17.04 26.10 -10.05
N TYR A 969 -16.40 24.97 -10.35
CA TYR A 969 -16.91 23.65 -9.97
C TYR A 969 -17.10 23.53 -8.44
N LEU A 970 -16.09 23.88 -7.65
CA LEU A 970 -16.19 23.82 -6.20
C LEU A 970 -17.28 24.75 -5.64
N SER A 971 -17.50 25.92 -6.24
CA SER A 971 -18.60 26.82 -5.87
C SER A 971 -19.96 26.20 -6.19
N ASP A 972 -20.12 25.63 -7.38
CA ASP A 972 -21.37 24.99 -7.82
C ASP A 972 -21.72 23.77 -6.97
N VAL A 973 -20.73 22.90 -6.68
CA VAL A 973 -20.90 21.78 -5.77
C VAL A 973 -21.25 22.27 -4.36
N SER A 974 -20.53 23.27 -3.84
CA SER A 974 -20.80 23.83 -2.51
C SER A 974 -22.22 24.40 -2.39
N LYS A 975 -22.68 25.14 -3.41
CA LYS A 975 -24.06 25.64 -3.51
C LYS A 975 -25.08 24.51 -3.56
N SER A 976 -24.84 23.51 -4.41
CA SER A 976 -25.77 22.37 -4.58
C SER A 976 -25.89 21.50 -3.32
N LYS A 977 -24.84 21.44 -2.49
CA LYS A 977 -24.81 20.70 -1.23
C LYS A 977 -25.09 21.55 0.01
N ASN A 978 -25.24 22.86 -0.17
CA ASN A 978 -25.42 23.84 0.90
C ASN A 978 -24.34 23.73 2.00
N GLN A 979 -23.09 23.48 1.61
CA GLN A 979 -21.93 23.33 2.49
C GLN A 979 -20.66 23.69 1.73
N LEU A 980 -19.66 24.27 2.41
CA LEU A 980 -18.36 24.53 1.79
C LEU A 980 -17.63 23.21 1.46
N ILE A 981 -17.39 22.95 0.18
CA ILE A 981 -16.67 21.78 -0.33
C ILE A 981 -15.31 22.22 -0.89
N GLY A 982 -14.25 21.50 -0.52
CA GLY A 982 -12.91 21.73 -1.07
C GLY A 982 -12.17 22.93 -0.48
N GLY A 983 -12.41 23.28 0.79
CA GLY A 983 -11.79 24.43 1.46
C GLY A 983 -10.26 24.51 1.30
N GLN A 984 -9.55 23.39 1.38
CA GLN A 984 -8.10 23.35 1.14
C GLN A 984 -7.74 23.71 -0.32
N ASN A 985 -8.44 23.16 -1.30
CA ASN A 985 -8.20 23.46 -2.72
C ASN A 985 -8.58 24.91 -3.07
N ILE A 986 -9.60 25.46 -2.41
CA ILE A 986 -9.96 26.88 -2.50
C ILE A 986 -8.82 27.75 -1.96
N GLN A 987 -8.27 27.42 -0.80
CA GLN A 987 -7.14 28.12 -0.21
C GLN A 987 -5.91 28.07 -1.13
N ILE A 988 -5.57 26.88 -1.64
CA ILE A 988 -4.44 26.69 -2.56
C ILE A 988 -4.65 27.48 -3.85
N GLY A 989 -5.81 27.36 -4.49
CA GLY A 989 -6.09 28.02 -5.77
C GLY A 989 -6.12 29.53 -5.66
N LEU A 990 -6.78 30.09 -4.64
CA LEU A 990 -6.97 31.53 -4.51
C LEU A 990 -5.80 32.22 -3.78
N MET A 991 -5.45 31.76 -2.57
CA MET A 991 -4.48 32.45 -1.71
C MET A 991 -3.02 32.13 -2.05
N TYR A 992 -2.74 30.87 -2.43
CA TYR A 992 -1.37 30.46 -2.76
C TYR A 992 -1.09 30.42 -4.27
N GLY A 993 -2.13 30.43 -5.09
CA GLY A 993 -2.06 30.50 -6.55
C GLY A 993 -2.34 31.91 -7.05
N LEU A 994 -3.61 32.25 -7.23
CA LEU A 994 -4.05 33.40 -8.01
C LEU A 994 -3.63 34.76 -7.41
N GLU A 995 -3.75 34.95 -6.09
CA GLU A 995 -3.34 36.20 -5.44
C GLU A 995 -1.82 36.48 -5.61
N PRO A 996 -0.90 35.54 -5.34
CA PRO A 996 0.51 35.72 -5.68
C PRO A 996 0.76 35.97 -7.17
N MET A 997 0.01 35.34 -8.09
CA MET A 997 0.13 35.61 -9.52
C MET A 997 -0.20 37.07 -9.86
N VAL A 998 -1.22 37.66 -9.23
CA VAL A 998 -1.55 39.10 -9.36
C VAL A 998 -0.38 39.96 -8.90
N LYS A 999 0.17 39.67 -7.72
CA LYS A 999 1.31 40.43 -7.13
C LYS A 999 2.53 40.38 -8.05
N VAL A 1000 2.88 39.19 -8.55
CA VAL A 1000 4.01 39.01 -9.47
C VAL A 1000 3.78 39.77 -10.79
N ALA A 1001 2.61 39.65 -11.42
CA ALA A 1001 2.32 40.38 -12.65
C ALA A 1001 2.43 41.91 -12.46
N ALA A 1002 1.90 42.44 -11.35
CA ALA A 1002 1.97 43.86 -11.02
C ALA A 1002 3.43 44.32 -10.78
N GLN A 1003 4.20 43.55 -10.00
CA GLN A 1003 5.61 43.84 -9.70
C GLN A 1003 6.46 43.99 -10.97
N TYR A 1004 6.19 43.17 -11.98
CA TYR A 1004 6.91 43.20 -13.28
C TYR A 1004 6.18 44.02 -14.36
N LYS A 1005 5.34 44.98 -13.95
CA LYS A 1005 4.68 45.97 -14.81
C LYS A 1005 3.79 45.38 -15.91
N GLN A 1006 3.27 44.17 -15.71
CA GLN A 1006 2.26 43.56 -16.58
C GLN A 1006 0.86 44.01 -16.15
N THR A 1007 0.62 45.33 -16.08
CA THR A 1007 -0.56 45.94 -15.42
C THR A 1007 -1.88 45.39 -15.95
N LYS A 1008 -2.04 45.28 -17.27
CA LYS A 1008 -3.26 44.71 -17.88
C LYS A 1008 -3.54 43.29 -17.40
N LEU A 1009 -2.51 42.44 -17.34
CA LEU A 1009 -2.65 41.06 -16.87
C LEU A 1009 -2.94 41.04 -15.36
N ALA A 1010 -2.27 41.86 -14.57
CA ALA A 1010 -2.53 41.97 -13.14
C ALA A 1010 -3.98 42.37 -12.84
N ASP A 1011 -4.53 43.33 -13.58
CA ASP A 1011 -5.92 43.77 -13.45
C ASP A 1011 -6.91 42.65 -13.85
N GLU A 1012 -6.64 41.93 -14.95
CA GLU A 1012 -7.43 40.77 -15.38
C GLU A 1012 -7.45 39.66 -14.32
N LEU A 1013 -6.28 39.30 -13.78
CA LEU A 1013 -6.15 38.28 -12.73
C LEU A 1013 -6.79 38.72 -11.41
N ASN A 1014 -6.66 39.99 -11.03
CA ASN A 1014 -7.25 40.53 -9.81
C ASN A 1014 -8.78 40.55 -9.90
N LYS A 1015 -9.33 40.94 -11.05
CA LYS A 1015 -10.77 40.82 -11.30
C LYS A 1015 -11.24 39.39 -11.15
N GLN A 1016 -10.54 38.43 -11.77
CA GLN A 1016 -10.86 37.01 -11.65
C GLN A 1016 -10.80 36.52 -10.20
N TYR A 1017 -9.78 36.92 -9.42
CA TYR A 1017 -9.66 36.58 -8.00
C TYR A 1017 -10.90 37.04 -7.22
N ASN A 1018 -11.29 38.31 -7.39
CA ASN A 1018 -12.44 38.89 -6.70
C ASN A 1018 -13.74 38.18 -7.11
N ASP A 1019 -13.94 37.91 -8.40
CA ASP A 1019 -15.12 37.21 -8.91
C ASP A 1019 -15.23 35.79 -8.31
N LEU A 1020 -14.13 35.04 -8.27
CA LEU A 1020 -14.09 33.68 -7.71
C LEU A 1020 -14.26 33.69 -6.18
N TYR A 1021 -13.59 34.60 -5.48
CA TYR A 1021 -13.71 34.74 -4.02
C TYR A 1021 -15.15 35.06 -3.62
N ASN A 1022 -15.80 36.00 -4.33
CA ASN A 1022 -17.20 36.35 -4.10
C ASN A 1022 -18.15 35.16 -4.34
N GLY A 1023 -17.79 34.23 -5.22
CA GLY A 1023 -18.52 32.97 -5.44
C GLY A 1023 -18.65 32.07 -4.21
N PHE A 1024 -17.79 32.26 -3.20
CA PHE A 1024 -17.80 31.53 -1.92
C PHE A 1024 -18.22 32.39 -0.72
N SER A 1025 -18.50 33.68 -0.91
CA SER A 1025 -18.81 34.64 0.15
C SER A 1025 -19.90 34.19 1.13
N GLN A 1026 -20.91 33.44 0.67
CA GLN A 1026 -21.99 32.90 1.52
C GLN A 1026 -21.53 31.83 2.53
N PHE A 1027 -20.34 31.26 2.35
CA PHE A 1027 -19.76 30.22 3.22
C PHE A 1027 -18.64 30.73 4.10
N PHE A 1028 -18.09 31.90 3.80
CA PHE A 1028 -17.17 32.59 4.69
C PHE A 1028 -18.02 33.34 5.71
N GLY A 1029 -17.83 33.06 7.00
CA GLY A 1029 -18.49 33.83 8.06
C GLY A 1029 -18.25 35.32 7.87
N SER A 1030 -19.20 36.17 8.29
CA SER A 1030 -19.07 37.63 8.23
C SER A 1030 -17.68 38.03 8.71
N ALA A 1031 -16.86 38.60 7.83
CA ALA A 1031 -15.59 39.18 8.26
C ALA A 1031 -15.89 40.12 9.45
N PRO A 1032 -15.16 40.04 10.58
CA PRO A 1032 -15.31 41.05 11.60
C PRO A 1032 -15.10 42.40 10.91
N GLN A 1033 -16.13 43.25 10.94
CA GLN A 1033 -16.03 44.62 10.44
C GLN A 1033 -14.81 45.24 11.14
N GLN A 1034 -13.80 45.61 10.35
CA GLN A 1034 -12.60 46.28 10.83
C GLN A 1034 -12.95 47.57 11.58
#